data_AF-A0A9X4BHQ3-F1
#
_entry.id   AF-A0A9X4BHQ3-F1
#
_cell.length_a   1.000
_cell.length_b   1.000
_cell.length_c   1.000
_cell.angle_alpha   90.00
_cell.angle_beta   90.00
_cell.angle_gamma   90.00
#
_symmetry.space_group_name_H-M   'P 1'
#
loop_
_entity.id
_entity.type
_entity.pdbx_description
1 polymer ?
#
loop_
_entity_poly.entity_id
_entity_poly.type
_entity_poly.pdbx_seq_one_letter_code
_entity_poly.pdbx_strand_id
1 'polypeptide(L)'
;MPRFPFLAVLSVLLPTAASALDDPMFVDSFDPTIGFRTIRLPDRNDAVACSGAANASAQIARAYVVQTHLVEPTHPFFVLSANRPALVKVDVTGTGASPQVRVVATNNGNPVGSLCLAGPAALPASVDPDAPSRANSFTATLPAAWLQPGLSLSFTAGAATRTYDAATLKLGAEPVLSLAGPDFLLFGDTTPTARPANWEQRYLSTLSVSALQYTQLASIVSNRLPISPRDDGRTAFGVATPQPALIATAKPSCTSAQAAAGTCTLYGGFGYIAGALSVSGAFLRANGMERYAQVYGVLSENMHGGGGLAGGGVGAGDNYGLVFNHEMGHSADMPHWGGSWYGRAAPDATQKHPYAGSLLDGSNQPVGGGFGNTWAYDYSSDAFVAPVCAANGKERQEPMQRGNDCMPSGAIYDWFSDYSALYMYRFFVGAPAVYTGTIPYPRDPLGNSAAAPFSFPTKGGMAVGVVPNAAQPLVKKWDPVAGAYVVQAPPALSTNQMKHYYPQSYNRKVVTIWGAYSNTTPAASMIGPPVHYVGNLKKTWNPSDAADFADIKSWVSGDAFWWGADLVVRANYTDGTSRQAVVKVAPRGTDPLNGSSHAFWAVNLPDDRTLASIVLYNRPMEVRNPGTDTPYNINRTGSTVTAANYMDTATVAANWP
;
A
#
# COMPACT_ATOMS: atom_id res chain seq x y z
N MET A 1 62.33 -39.80 32.56
CA MET A 1 61.71 -40.96 33.27
C MET A 1 60.56 -40.43 34.11
N PRO A 2 59.38 -41.08 34.23
CA PRO A 2 58.74 -42.13 33.42
C PRO A 2 57.34 -41.68 32.87
N ARG A 3 56.95 -42.09 31.65
CA ARG A 3 55.98 -43.14 31.26
C ARG A 3 54.53 -42.64 30.97
N PHE A 4 54.17 -42.79 29.68
CA PHE A 4 52.82 -42.95 29.10
C PHE A 4 52.07 -44.18 29.69
N PRO A 5 50.70 -44.28 29.59
CA PRO A 5 50.07 -44.87 28.38
C PRO A 5 48.66 -44.35 27.94
N PHE A 6 48.48 -44.36 26.62
CA PHE A 6 47.31 -44.77 25.80
C PHE A 6 45.86 -44.36 26.14
N LEU A 7 45.18 -43.69 25.19
CA LEU A 7 44.22 -44.37 24.30
C LEU A 7 43.90 -43.51 23.06
N ALA A 8 44.00 -44.10 21.87
CA ALA A 8 43.56 -43.52 20.61
C ALA A 8 42.17 -44.05 20.26
N VAL A 9 41.26 -43.17 19.85
CA VAL A 9 40.06 -43.53 19.07
C VAL A 9 39.99 -42.62 17.85
N LEU A 10 40.11 -43.28 16.70
CA LEU A 10 39.87 -42.77 15.35
C LEU A 10 38.36 -42.61 15.16
N SER A 11 37.88 -41.44 14.71
CA SER A 11 36.53 -41.31 14.12
C SER A 11 36.48 -40.16 13.10
N VAL A 12 36.60 -40.58 11.85
CA VAL A 12 35.94 -40.14 10.62
C VAL A 12 35.17 -38.81 10.65
N LEU A 13 35.57 -37.93 9.73
CA LEU A 13 34.86 -36.75 9.23
C LEU A 13 33.43 -37.06 8.78
N LEU A 14 32.46 -36.28 9.29
CA LEU A 14 31.23 -35.89 8.59
C LEU A 14 30.96 -34.41 8.90
N PRO A 15 30.70 -33.56 7.89
CA PRO A 15 30.32 -32.18 8.12
C PRO A 15 28.81 -32.13 8.40
N THR A 16 28.42 -31.85 9.65
CA THR A 16 27.04 -31.48 9.94
C THR A 16 26.88 -29.98 9.75
N ALA A 17 26.24 -29.63 8.64
CA ALA A 17 25.71 -28.31 8.36
C ALA A 17 24.74 -27.89 9.47
N ALA A 18 25.18 -26.98 10.33
CA ALA A 18 24.36 -26.26 11.28
C ALA A 18 25.07 -24.95 11.63
N SER A 19 24.97 -23.97 10.74
CA SER A 19 25.26 -22.54 11.01
C SER A 19 24.95 -21.72 9.75
N ALA A 20 23.65 -21.56 9.47
CA ALA A 20 23.19 -20.61 8.47
C ALA A 20 21.73 -20.22 8.77
N LEU A 21 21.46 -19.69 9.97
CA LEU A 21 20.20 -18.99 10.27
C LEU A 21 20.35 -17.81 11.24
N ASP A 22 21.59 -17.37 11.51
CA ASP A 22 21.84 -15.99 11.92
C ASP A 22 22.26 -15.23 10.66
N ASP A 23 21.29 -14.78 9.87
CA ASP A 23 21.56 -13.84 8.79
C ASP A 23 21.72 -12.43 9.40
N PRO A 24 22.93 -11.84 9.44
CA PRO A 24 23.14 -10.51 9.98
C PRO A 24 22.75 -9.39 8.99
N MET A 25 21.98 -9.67 7.93
CA MET A 25 21.60 -8.65 6.93
C MET A 25 20.44 -7.71 7.29
N PHE A 26 19.89 -7.74 8.50
CA PHE A 26 18.88 -6.75 8.92
C PHE A 26 19.20 -6.09 10.27
N VAL A 27 20.46 -5.67 10.42
CA VAL A 27 20.79 -4.60 11.37
C VAL A 27 20.18 -3.31 10.81
N ASP A 28 19.47 -2.55 11.66
CA ASP A 28 19.11 -1.15 11.43
C ASP A 28 20.39 -0.35 11.08
N SER A 29 20.78 -0.35 9.81
CA SER A 29 21.75 0.58 9.26
C SER A 29 20.99 1.60 8.42
N PHE A 30 20.60 2.68 9.09
CA PHE A 30 20.09 3.87 8.44
C PHE A 30 21.13 4.42 7.46
N ASP A 31 20.79 4.45 6.19
CA ASP A 31 21.39 5.35 5.20
C ASP A 31 20.26 6.22 4.61
N PRO A 32 20.31 7.57 4.73
CA PRO A 32 19.23 8.49 4.32
C PRO A 32 19.05 8.61 2.79
N THR A 33 19.55 7.66 2.00
CA THR A 33 19.73 7.81 0.56
C THR A 33 18.73 7.00 -0.29
N ILE A 34 17.45 6.93 0.14
CA ILE A 34 16.26 6.18 -0.40
C ILE A 34 16.24 4.66 -0.13
N GLY A 35 16.98 4.18 0.86
CA GLY A 35 16.74 2.83 1.37
C GLY A 35 15.35 2.78 2.01
N PHE A 36 14.42 2.01 1.44
CA PHE A 36 13.21 1.66 2.20
C PHE A 36 13.64 0.94 3.46
N ARG A 37 13.35 1.49 4.64
CA ARG A 37 13.49 0.72 5.88
C ARG A 37 12.40 -0.35 5.88
N THR A 38 12.77 -1.58 6.23
CA THR A 38 11.83 -2.69 6.30
C THR A 38 11.38 -2.87 7.75
N ILE A 39 10.10 -2.65 8.00
CA ILE A 39 9.46 -2.87 9.29
C ILE A 39 8.76 -4.22 9.25
N ARG A 40 8.99 -5.03 10.28
CA ARG A 40 8.31 -6.32 10.52
C ARG A 40 7.71 -6.34 11.92
N LEU A 41 6.72 -7.21 12.11
CA LEU A 41 6.27 -7.57 13.45
C LEU A 41 7.35 -8.45 14.11
N PRO A 42 7.75 -8.17 15.36
CA PRO A 42 8.77 -8.94 16.03
C PRO A 42 8.25 -10.33 16.39
N ASP A 43 9.12 -11.34 16.44
CA ASP A 43 8.77 -12.62 17.05
C ASP A 43 8.56 -12.46 18.57
N ARG A 44 7.71 -13.31 19.14
CA ARG A 44 7.46 -13.37 20.58
C ARG A 44 7.89 -14.71 21.14
N ASN A 45 8.60 -14.68 22.26
CA ASN A 45 8.96 -15.87 23.02
C ASN A 45 7.98 -16.05 24.19
N ASP A 46 6.72 -16.37 23.86
CA ASP A 46 5.62 -16.62 24.82
C ASP A 46 5.30 -18.13 24.95
N ALA A 47 6.17 -18.99 24.42
CA ALA A 47 6.12 -20.43 24.66
C ALA A 47 6.64 -20.76 26.09
N VAL A 48 6.16 -21.87 26.63
CA VAL A 48 6.57 -22.38 27.96
C VAL A 48 7.44 -23.62 27.82
N ALA A 49 8.17 -23.95 28.88
CA ALA A 49 8.89 -25.21 28.96
C ALA A 49 7.92 -26.40 28.87
N CYS A 50 8.30 -27.43 28.12
CA CYS A 50 7.52 -28.64 27.98
C CYS A 50 7.58 -29.47 29.28
N SER A 51 6.44 -29.60 29.97
CA SER A 51 6.31 -30.30 31.26
C SER A 51 6.12 -31.81 31.16
N GLY A 52 5.73 -32.33 30.00
CA GLY A 52 5.31 -33.72 29.82
C GLY A 52 3.98 -34.08 30.51
N ALA A 53 3.27 -33.11 31.09
CA ALA A 53 2.00 -33.36 31.77
C ALA A 53 0.95 -33.95 30.81
N ALA A 54 0.20 -34.94 31.29
CA ALA A 54 -0.83 -35.62 30.53
C ALA A 54 -2.18 -35.58 31.28
N ASN A 55 -3.27 -35.51 30.52
CA ASN A 55 -4.62 -35.64 31.04
C ASN A 55 -5.45 -36.42 29.99
N ALA A 56 -5.97 -37.58 30.37
CA ALA A 56 -6.72 -38.46 29.46
C ALA A 56 -8.10 -37.91 29.08
N SER A 57 -8.66 -36.97 29.87
CA SER A 57 -9.93 -36.29 29.57
C SER A 57 -9.79 -35.14 28.58
N ALA A 58 -8.55 -34.72 28.25
CA ALA A 58 -8.30 -33.59 27.38
C ALA A 58 -8.79 -33.85 25.95
N GLN A 59 -9.52 -32.88 25.39
CA GLN A 59 -10.00 -32.88 24.01
C GLN A 59 -9.65 -31.56 23.34
N ILE A 60 -9.16 -31.60 22.11
CA ILE A 60 -8.92 -30.38 21.31
C ILE A 60 -10.24 -30.00 20.63
N ALA A 61 -10.93 -29.01 21.19
CA ALA A 61 -12.17 -28.50 20.61
C ALA A 61 -11.89 -27.70 19.32
N ARG A 62 -10.91 -26.78 19.37
CA ARG A 62 -10.52 -25.91 18.26
C ARG A 62 -9.03 -25.61 18.28
N ALA A 63 -8.46 -25.37 17.11
CA ALA A 63 -7.11 -24.86 16.97
C ALA A 63 -7.08 -23.77 15.90
N TYR A 64 -6.58 -22.60 16.27
CA TYR A 64 -6.50 -21.42 15.43
C TYR A 64 -5.04 -21.08 15.13
N VAL A 65 -4.80 -20.49 13.95
CA VAL A 65 -3.54 -19.87 13.58
C VAL A 65 -3.88 -18.44 13.13
N VAL A 66 -3.38 -17.45 13.85
CA VAL A 66 -3.95 -16.10 13.86
C VAL A 66 -2.88 -15.07 13.53
N GLN A 67 -3.08 -14.30 12.45
CA GLN A 67 -2.24 -13.15 12.10
C GLN A 67 -2.99 -11.82 12.22
N THR A 68 -4.23 -11.77 11.74
CA THR A 68 -5.10 -10.56 11.79
C THR A 68 -6.48 -10.88 12.36
N HIS A 69 -7.00 -12.09 12.11
CA HIS A 69 -8.36 -12.51 12.47
C HIS A 69 -8.35 -13.90 13.10
N LEU A 70 -9.15 -14.08 14.14
CA LEU A 70 -9.38 -15.36 14.80
C LEU A 70 -10.44 -16.14 14.02
N VAL A 71 -9.99 -16.87 13.01
CA VAL A 71 -10.82 -17.74 12.17
C VAL A 71 -10.18 -19.14 12.06
N GLU A 72 -11.00 -20.18 11.97
CA GLU A 72 -10.49 -21.53 11.72
C GLU A 72 -9.93 -21.65 10.29
N PRO A 73 -8.93 -22.51 10.04
CA PRO A 73 -8.34 -22.70 8.70
C PRO A 73 -9.34 -23.04 7.57
N THR A 74 -10.48 -23.63 7.93
CA THR A 74 -11.57 -23.97 7.01
C THR A 74 -12.43 -22.76 6.62
N HIS A 75 -12.33 -21.63 7.31
CA HIS A 75 -13.11 -20.42 7.01
C HIS A 75 -12.79 -19.90 5.60
N PRO A 76 -13.78 -19.42 4.83
CA PRO A 76 -13.54 -18.90 3.46
C PRO A 76 -12.55 -17.74 3.40
N PHE A 77 -12.48 -16.91 4.46
CA PHE A 77 -11.57 -15.77 4.54
C PHE A 77 -10.28 -16.04 5.34
N PHE A 78 -10.01 -17.32 5.67
CA PHE A 78 -8.75 -17.68 6.31
C PHE A 78 -7.57 -17.41 5.37
N VAL A 79 -6.58 -16.66 5.85
CA VAL A 79 -5.36 -16.34 5.11
C VAL A 79 -4.17 -16.26 6.06
N LEU A 80 -3.05 -16.82 5.61
CA LEU A 80 -1.74 -16.67 6.26
C LEU A 80 -0.74 -16.12 5.25
N SER A 81 -0.01 -15.10 5.68
CA SER A 81 1.10 -14.49 4.96
C SER A 81 2.43 -15.12 5.43
N ALA A 82 3.30 -15.50 4.51
CA ALA A 82 4.62 -16.03 4.86
C ALA A 82 5.49 -14.97 5.55
N ASN A 83 6.49 -15.37 6.33
CA ASN A 83 7.41 -14.46 7.03
C ASN A 83 6.71 -13.45 7.96
N ARG A 84 5.58 -13.84 8.56
CA ARG A 84 4.84 -13.04 9.55
C ARG A 84 4.49 -13.94 10.75
N PRO A 85 4.81 -13.53 11.99
CA PRO A 85 4.52 -14.34 13.17
C PRO A 85 3.01 -14.57 13.31
N ALA A 86 2.63 -15.72 13.85
CA ALA A 86 1.22 -16.09 14.02
C ALA A 86 0.97 -16.63 15.43
N LEU A 87 -0.06 -16.11 16.09
CA LEU A 87 -0.55 -16.67 17.35
C LEU A 87 -1.22 -18.01 17.06
N VAL A 88 -0.80 -19.09 17.72
CA VAL A 88 -1.61 -20.29 17.85
C VAL A 88 -2.45 -20.20 19.11
N LYS A 89 -3.76 -20.47 18.97
CA LYS A 89 -4.70 -20.59 20.09
C LYS A 89 -5.38 -21.95 20.00
N VAL A 90 -5.28 -22.75 21.05
CA VAL A 90 -5.85 -24.09 21.11
C VAL A 90 -6.83 -24.14 22.26
N ASP A 91 -8.09 -24.38 21.93
CA ASP A 91 -9.16 -24.58 22.90
C ASP A 91 -9.15 -26.05 23.29
N VAL A 92 -8.68 -26.33 24.50
CA VAL A 92 -8.66 -27.68 25.07
C VAL A 92 -9.67 -27.74 26.19
N THR A 93 -10.60 -28.69 26.11
CA THR A 93 -11.64 -28.92 27.11
C THR A 93 -11.42 -30.25 27.83
N GLY A 94 -12.02 -30.42 29.00
CA GLY A 94 -11.95 -31.64 29.79
C GLY A 94 -12.21 -31.38 31.27
N THR A 95 -11.59 -32.17 32.15
CA THR A 95 -11.72 -32.04 33.60
C THR A 95 -10.37 -32.19 34.30
N GLY A 96 -10.20 -31.53 35.45
CA GLY A 96 -8.97 -31.63 36.26
C GLY A 96 -7.82 -30.77 35.74
N ALA A 97 -6.59 -31.15 36.10
CA ALA A 97 -5.38 -30.38 35.79
C ALA A 97 -5.08 -30.36 34.27
N SER A 98 -4.60 -29.24 33.77
CA SER A 98 -4.26 -29.08 32.35
C SER A 98 -3.12 -30.00 31.90
N PRO A 99 -3.22 -30.64 30.72
CA PRO A 99 -2.10 -31.33 30.11
C PRO A 99 -1.09 -30.33 29.53
N GLN A 100 0.08 -30.83 29.14
CA GLN A 100 0.91 -30.12 28.18
C GLN A 100 0.18 -30.05 26.84
N VAL A 101 0.10 -28.86 26.27
CA VAL A 101 -0.32 -28.66 24.87
C VAL A 101 0.90 -28.31 24.05
N ARG A 102 1.15 -29.08 22.99
CA ARG A 102 2.32 -28.92 22.11
C ARG A 102 1.86 -28.71 20.68
N VAL A 103 2.53 -27.80 19.98
CA VAL A 103 2.47 -27.68 18.52
C VAL A 103 3.79 -28.12 17.92
N VAL A 104 3.73 -28.95 16.88
CA VAL A 104 4.88 -29.36 16.07
C VAL A 104 4.67 -28.84 14.66
N ALA A 105 5.66 -28.15 14.13
CA ALA A 105 5.66 -27.62 12.78
C ALA A 105 6.56 -28.47 11.88
N THR A 106 6.06 -28.80 10.69
CA THR A 106 6.85 -29.35 9.58
C THR A 106 6.66 -28.51 8.33
N ASN A 107 7.65 -28.51 7.43
CA ASN A 107 7.55 -27.87 6.13
C ASN A 107 7.86 -28.91 5.05
N ASN A 108 6.87 -29.23 4.22
CA ASN A 108 6.94 -30.32 3.25
C ASN A 108 7.43 -31.64 3.88
N GLY A 109 6.97 -31.95 5.09
CA GLY A 109 7.35 -33.13 5.86
C GLY A 109 8.63 -32.99 6.69
N ASN A 110 9.47 -31.98 6.44
CA ASN A 110 10.70 -31.76 7.20
C ASN A 110 10.40 -31.06 8.54
N PRO A 111 10.94 -31.52 9.67
CA PRO A 111 10.75 -30.85 10.96
C PRO A 111 11.27 -29.40 10.93
N VAL A 112 10.43 -28.46 11.36
CA VAL A 112 10.78 -27.04 11.52
C VAL A 112 11.06 -26.73 12.98
N GLY A 113 10.20 -27.23 13.88
CA GLY A 113 10.36 -27.02 15.32
C GLY A 113 9.11 -27.41 16.09
N SER A 114 9.13 -27.20 17.40
CA SER A 114 7.97 -27.42 18.27
C SER A 114 7.93 -26.46 19.44
N LEU A 115 6.73 -26.04 19.85
CA LEU A 115 6.51 -25.19 21.02
C LEU A 115 5.52 -25.86 21.99
N CYS A 116 5.72 -25.65 23.29
CA CYS A 116 4.71 -25.94 24.30
C CYS A 116 3.98 -24.64 24.67
N LEU A 117 2.65 -24.72 24.72
CA LEU A 117 1.77 -23.56 24.82
C LEU A 117 1.45 -23.24 26.29
N ALA A 118 1.41 -21.95 26.63
CA ALA A 118 0.94 -21.47 27.93
C ALA A 118 -0.59 -21.59 27.99
N GLY A 119 -1.17 -21.99 29.13
CA GLY A 119 -2.61 -22.11 29.28
C GLY A 119 -3.07 -22.16 30.74
N PRO A 120 -4.38 -22.37 31.00
CA PRO A 120 -4.93 -22.42 32.35
C PRO A 120 -4.34 -23.60 33.15
N ALA A 121 -4.35 -23.49 34.48
CA ALA A 121 -3.90 -24.59 35.35
C ALA A 121 -4.85 -25.80 35.36
N ALA A 122 -6.14 -25.59 35.08
CA ALA A 122 -7.16 -26.63 35.00
C ALA A 122 -7.93 -26.51 33.68
N LEU A 123 -8.38 -27.66 33.15
CA LEU A 123 -9.15 -27.69 31.91
C LEU A 123 -10.55 -27.10 32.12
N PRO A 124 -11.00 -26.17 31.26
CA PRO A 124 -12.38 -25.74 31.25
C PRO A 124 -13.29 -26.83 30.68
N ALA A 125 -14.56 -26.87 31.14
CA ALA A 125 -15.56 -27.77 30.58
C ALA A 125 -15.94 -27.36 29.13
N SER A 126 -15.92 -26.07 28.83
CA SER A 126 -16.18 -25.50 27.51
C SER A 126 -15.40 -24.19 27.31
N VAL A 127 -15.17 -23.82 26.04
CA VAL A 127 -14.59 -22.53 25.67
C VAL A 127 -15.53 -21.83 24.69
N ASP A 128 -15.98 -20.64 25.08
CA ASP A 128 -16.86 -19.79 24.29
C ASP A 128 -16.08 -19.16 23.11
N PRO A 129 -16.43 -19.48 21.84
CA PRO A 129 -15.78 -18.89 20.68
C PRO A 129 -16.12 -17.40 20.49
N ASP A 130 -17.22 -16.92 21.06
CA ASP A 130 -17.68 -15.54 20.93
C ASP A 130 -17.08 -14.62 22.02
N ALA A 131 -16.34 -15.19 22.98
CA ALA A 131 -15.59 -14.47 24.01
C ALA A 131 -14.16 -15.01 24.12
N PRO A 132 -13.32 -14.85 23.07
CA PRO A 132 -11.98 -15.40 23.06
C PRO A 132 -11.12 -14.79 24.16
N SER A 133 -10.39 -15.65 24.87
CA SER A 133 -9.50 -15.26 25.95
C SER A 133 -8.24 -16.12 25.94
N ARG A 134 -7.15 -15.59 26.49
CA ARG A 134 -5.94 -16.35 26.81
C ARG A 134 -6.08 -17.12 28.13
N ALA A 135 -7.02 -16.74 28.98
CA ALA A 135 -7.19 -17.32 30.32
C ALA A 135 -7.81 -18.73 30.29
N ASN A 136 -8.54 -19.08 29.23
CA ASN A 136 -9.24 -20.36 29.08
C ASN A 136 -8.77 -21.18 27.86
N SER A 137 -7.68 -20.77 27.23
CA SER A 137 -7.10 -21.43 26.05
C SER A 137 -5.59 -21.56 26.19
N PHE A 138 -5.01 -22.45 25.38
CA PHE A 138 -3.57 -22.60 25.29
C PHE A 138 -3.04 -21.75 24.14
N THR A 139 -2.00 -20.96 24.36
CA THR A 139 -1.44 -20.05 23.35
C THR A 139 0.08 -20.05 23.31
N ALA A 140 0.62 -19.83 22.12
CA ALA A 140 2.01 -19.44 21.87
C ALA A 140 2.09 -18.75 20.51
N THR A 141 3.19 -18.06 20.23
CA THR A 141 3.45 -17.43 18.93
C THR A 141 4.39 -18.32 18.11
N LEU A 142 3.95 -18.71 16.91
CA LEU A 142 4.82 -19.32 15.92
C LEU A 142 5.77 -18.24 15.35
N PRO A 143 7.09 -18.47 15.35
CA PRO A 143 8.06 -17.55 14.78
C PRO A 143 7.82 -17.32 13.29
N ALA A 144 8.04 -16.10 12.81
CA ALA A 144 7.86 -15.69 11.42
C ALA A 144 8.58 -16.64 10.44
N ALA A 145 9.78 -17.10 10.80
CA ALA A 145 10.59 -18.02 10.00
C ALA A 145 9.90 -19.37 9.75
N TRP A 146 8.99 -19.81 10.63
CA TRP A 146 8.26 -21.07 10.46
C TRP A 146 7.09 -20.92 9.47
N LEU A 147 6.57 -19.71 9.28
CA LEU A 147 5.44 -19.42 8.40
C LEU A 147 5.94 -19.36 6.95
N GLN A 148 6.09 -20.52 6.31
CA GLN A 148 6.50 -20.69 4.91
C GLN A 148 5.48 -21.54 4.12
N PRO A 149 5.37 -21.36 2.79
CA PRO A 149 4.57 -22.26 1.96
C PRO A 149 5.02 -23.71 2.15
N GLY A 150 4.08 -24.62 2.36
CA GLY A 150 4.35 -26.02 2.70
C GLY A 150 4.30 -26.34 4.20
N LEU A 151 4.09 -25.34 5.06
CA LEU A 151 3.89 -25.53 6.51
C LEU A 151 2.73 -26.49 6.80
N SER A 152 2.94 -27.41 7.72
CA SER A 152 1.92 -28.23 8.37
C SER A 152 2.11 -28.17 9.88
N LEU A 153 1.01 -28.23 10.63
CA LEU A 153 0.99 -28.11 12.09
C LEU A 153 0.27 -29.31 12.71
N SER A 154 0.88 -29.89 13.74
CA SER A 154 0.27 -30.94 14.56
C SER A 154 0.16 -30.46 16.01
N PHE A 155 -1.06 -30.40 16.53
CA PHE A 155 -1.38 -30.02 17.89
C PHE A 155 -1.66 -31.28 18.72
N THR A 156 -1.07 -31.39 19.90
CA THR A 156 -1.26 -32.51 20.82
C THR A 156 -1.62 -31.99 22.21
N ALA A 157 -2.66 -32.57 22.82
CA ALA A 157 -3.09 -32.29 24.19
C ALA A 157 -3.48 -33.62 24.87
N GLY A 158 -2.61 -34.18 25.71
CA GLY A 158 -2.79 -35.54 26.20
C GLY A 158 -2.75 -36.56 25.04
N ALA A 159 -3.80 -37.37 24.89
CA ALA A 159 -3.94 -38.30 23.76
C ALA A 159 -4.61 -37.67 22.52
N ALA A 160 -5.26 -36.50 22.68
CA ALA A 160 -5.93 -35.83 21.58
C ALA A 160 -4.91 -35.21 20.62
N THR A 161 -5.11 -35.40 19.32
CA THR A 161 -4.28 -34.82 18.27
C THR A 161 -5.17 -34.15 17.22
N ARG A 162 -4.76 -32.98 16.72
CA ARG A 162 -5.38 -32.29 15.59
C ARG A 162 -4.29 -31.80 14.65
N THR A 163 -4.43 -32.07 13.36
CA THR A 163 -3.43 -31.73 12.35
C THR A 163 -4.02 -30.81 11.29
N TYR A 164 -3.25 -29.82 10.87
CA TYR A 164 -3.51 -29.03 9.68
C TYR A 164 -2.37 -29.22 8.70
N ASP A 165 -2.71 -29.68 7.50
CA ASP A 165 -1.76 -29.80 6.40
C ASP A 165 -1.56 -28.45 5.68
N ALA A 166 -0.62 -28.41 4.75
CA ALA A 166 -0.32 -27.23 3.96
C ALA A 166 -1.52 -26.72 3.15
N ALA A 167 -2.36 -27.63 2.64
CA ALA A 167 -3.56 -27.28 1.87
C ALA A 167 -4.60 -26.58 2.74
N THR A 168 -4.77 -27.03 3.99
CA THR A 168 -5.67 -26.44 4.99
C THR A 168 -5.15 -25.07 5.46
N LEU A 169 -3.85 -24.92 5.67
CA LEU A 169 -3.25 -23.67 6.14
C LEU A 169 -3.14 -22.59 5.06
N LYS A 170 -3.28 -22.93 3.78
CA LYS A 170 -3.35 -21.98 2.64
C LYS A 170 -2.28 -20.86 2.70
N LEU A 171 -1.12 -21.16 3.28
CA LEU A 171 -0.10 -20.16 3.54
C LEU A 171 0.61 -19.85 2.23
N GLY A 172 0.43 -18.63 1.74
CA GLY A 172 0.97 -18.22 0.44
C GLY A 172 2.19 -17.32 0.57
N ALA A 173 2.35 -16.37 -0.35
CA ALA A 173 3.54 -15.55 -0.44
C ALA A 173 3.75 -14.65 0.79
N GLU A 174 4.88 -13.94 0.77
CA GLU A 174 5.17 -12.82 1.67
C GLU A 174 4.73 -11.48 1.05
N PRO A 175 3.48 -11.03 1.24
CA PRO A 175 3.07 -9.69 0.83
C PRO A 175 3.93 -8.59 1.50
N VAL A 176 4.44 -7.67 0.70
CA VAL A 176 5.22 -6.51 1.16
C VAL A 176 4.56 -5.23 0.65
N LEU A 177 4.27 -4.30 1.56
CA LEU A 177 3.82 -2.96 1.21
C LEU A 177 5.02 -2.02 1.16
N SER A 178 5.35 -1.49 -0.01
CA SER A 178 6.30 -0.36 -0.12
C SER A 178 5.52 0.95 -0.08
N LEU A 179 5.85 1.86 0.84
CA LEU A 179 5.17 3.12 1.09
C LEU A 179 6.16 4.28 1.12
N ALA A 180 5.89 5.28 0.29
CA ALA A 180 6.58 6.57 0.32
C ALA A 180 5.69 7.63 1.00
N GLY A 181 6.27 8.48 1.85
CA GLY A 181 5.53 9.57 2.50
C GLY A 181 6.21 10.91 2.32
N PRO A 182 5.76 11.78 1.40
CA PRO A 182 6.14 13.20 1.40
C PRO A 182 5.25 14.00 2.35
N ASP A 183 5.83 14.99 3.04
CA ASP A 183 5.07 15.99 3.80
C ASP A 183 4.85 17.24 2.94
N PHE A 184 3.64 17.80 2.96
CA PHE A 184 3.28 19.04 2.27
C PHE A 184 3.32 20.20 3.25
N LEU A 185 4.33 21.04 3.14
CA LEU A 185 4.54 22.26 3.92
C LEU A 185 4.09 23.45 3.07
N LEU A 186 2.83 23.85 3.24
CA LEU A 186 2.18 24.79 2.33
C LEU A 186 1.98 26.16 2.97
N PHE A 187 2.07 27.20 2.14
CA PHE A 187 1.74 28.59 2.51
C PHE A 187 2.50 29.13 3.73
N GLY A 188 3.78 28.78 3.81
CA GLY A 188 4.66 29.20 4.90
C GLY A 188 4.59 28.35 6.16
N ASP A 189 3.79 27.27 6.18
CA ASP A 189 3.87 26.29 7.26
C ASP A 189 5.24 25.60 7.26
N THR A 190 5.76 25.35 8.46
CA THR A 190 7.04 24.68 8.70
C THR A 190 6.88 23.45 9.58
N THR A 191 5.65 23.11 9.99
CA THR A 191 5.37 22.07 10.97
C THR A 191 4.79 20.83 10.29
N PRO A 192 5.58 19.78 10.03
CA PRO A 192 5.05 18.54 9.49
C PRO A 192 4.11 17.88 10.50
N THR A 193 3.11 17.16 9.99
CA THR A 193 2.18 16.42 10.85
C THR A 193 2.91 15.33 11.62
N ALA A 194 2.71 15.32 12.93
CA ALA A 194 3.31 14.33 13.80
C ALA A 194 2.86 12.91 13.43
N ARG A 195 3.83 12.01 13.28
CA ARG A 195 3.59 10.57 13.18
C ARG A 195 3.41 10.02 14.58
N PRO A 196 2.36 9.21 14.85
CA PRO A 196 2.22 8.55 16.14
C PRO A 196 3.43 7.64 16.45
N ALA A 197 3.69 7.41 17.74
CA ALA A 197 4.73 6.47 18.14
C ALA A 197 4.47 5.06 17.59
N ASN A 198 5.50 4.45 17.00
CA ASN A 198 5.48 3.12 16.39
C ASN A 198 4.34 2.91 15.37
N TRP A 199 3.90 3.98 14.70
CA TRP A 199 2.78 3.93 13.76
C TRP A 199 2.96 2.86 12.68
N GLU A 200 4.18 2.58 12.24
CA GLU A 200 4.52 1.59 11.22
C GLU A 200 4.15 0.17 11.66
N GLN A 201 4.58 -0.21 12.88
CA GLN A 201 4.30 -1.54 13.44
C GLN A 201 2.83 -1.69 13.79
N ARG A 202 2.22 -0.60 14.30
CA ARG A 202 0.79 -0.56 14.63
C ARG A 202 -0.09 -0.60 13.39
N TYR A 203 0.35 0.00 12.28
CA TYR A 203 -0.33 -0.10 11.01
C TYR A 203 -0.15 -1.50 10.44
N LEU A 204 1.09 -2.02 10.43
CA LEU A 204 1.38 -3.38 9.98
C LEU A 204 0.56 -4.46 10.75
N SER A 205 0.23 -4.24 12.02
CA SER A 205 -0.60 -5.18 12.79
C SER A 205 -2.04 -5.29 12.29
N THR A 206 -2.58 -4.26 11.63
CA THR A 206 -3.94 -4.28 11.06
C THR A 206 -4.02 -4.85 9.65
N LEU A 207 -2.87 -5.05 8.99
CA LEU A 207 -2.80 -5.49 7.60
C LEU A 207 -2.41 -6.97 7.46
N SER A 208 -2.90 -7.60 6.38
CA SER A 208 -2.43 -8.92 5.91
C SER A 208 -1.15 -8.83 5.07
N VAL A 209 -0.20 -7.96 5.47
CA VAL A 209 1.13 -7.86 4.84
C VAL A 209 2.21 -8.28 5.82
N SER A 210 3.30 -8.88 5.36
CA SER A 210 4.35 -9.39 6.24
C SER A 210 5.40 -8.35 6.59
N ALA A 211 5.59 -7.36 5.71
CA ALA A 211 6.50 -6.26 5.93
C ALA A 211 5.96 -4.96 5.35
N LEU A 212 6.28 -3.86 6.03
CA LEU A 212 6.14 -2.49 5.53
C LEU A 212 7.54 -1.97 5.18
N GLN A 213 7.78 -1.74 3.90
CA GLN A 213 8.92 -0.98 3.42
C GLN A 213 8.54 0.49 3.42
N TYR A 214 9.09 1.31 4.31
CA TYR A 214 8.78 2.74 4.38
C TYR A 214 9.97 3.60 3.95
N THR A 215 9.71 4.65 3.17
CA THR A 215 10.67 5.72 2.91
C THR A 215 10.02 7.09 3.07
N GLN A 216 10.72 8.00 3.75
CA GLN A 216 10.33 9.40 3.82
C GLN A 216 10.85 10.10 2.55
N LEU A 217 9.94 10.64 1.74
CA LEU A 217 10.34 11.54 0.67
C LEU A 217 10.57 12.94 1.23
N ALA A 218 11.39 13.73 0.54
CA ALA A 218 11.58 15.13 0.94
C ALA A 218 10.24 15.88 0.97
N SER A 219 10.14 16.79 1.94
CA SER A 219 8.96 17.63 2.09
C SER A 219 8.79 18.54 0.86
N ILE A 220 7.56 18.64 0.41
CA ILE A 220 7.15 19.55 -0.66
C ILE A 220 6.79 20.87 -0.02
N VAL A 221 7.71 21.83 -0.09
CA VAL A 221 7.55 23.18 0.45
C VAL A 221 7.09 24.11 -0.67
N SER A 222 5.91 24.72 -0.52
CA SER A 222 5.39 25.63 -1.56
C SER A 222 4.34 26.61 -1.05
N ASN A 223 4.36 27.84 -1.56
CA ASN A 223 3.27 28.81 -1.37
C ASN A 223 2.17 28.72 -2.43
N ARG A 224 2.24 27.70 -3.29
CA ARG A 224 1.37 27.49 -4.44
C ARG A 224 1.07 26.01 -4.60
N LEU A 225 -0.20 25.63 -4.66
CA LEU A 225 -0.62 24.26 -4.93
C LEU A 225 -1.59 24.25 -6.13
N PRO A 226 -1.26 23.54 -7.22
CA PRO A 226 -2.19 23.41 -8.33
C PRO A 226 -3.40 22.55 -7.96
N ILE A 227 -4.57 22.96 -8.43
CA ILE A 227 -5.84 22.24 -8.31
C ILE A 227 -6.40 22.05 -9.72
N SER A 228 -6.75 20.81 -10.06
CA SER A 228 -7.43 20.45 -11.32
C SER A 228 -8.77 21.18 -11.49
N PRO A 229 -9.39 21.15 -12.68
CA PRO A 229 -10.81 21.44 -12.83
C PRO A 229 -11.66 20.52 -11.96
N ARG A 230 -12.72 21.05 -11.34
CA ARG A 230 -13.59 20.29 -10.42
C ARG A 230 -15.02 20.81 -10.40
N ASP A 231 -15.96 19.91 -10.14
CA ASP A 231 -17.38 20.23 -10.02
C ASP A 231 -17.79 20.66 -8.60
N ASP A 232 -16.93 20.41 -7.60
CA ASP A 232 -17.14 20.71 -6.18
C ASP A 232 -16.47 22.04 -5.73
N GLY A 233 -16.16 22.92 -6.68
CA GLY A 233 -15.62 24.25 -6.43
C GLY A 233 -16.64 25.20 -5.78
N ARG A 234 -16.23 26.46 -5.56
CA ARG A 234 -17.05 27.48 -4.88
C ARG A 234 -16.91 28.85 -5.51
N THR A 235 -17.95 29.68 -5.40
CA THR A 235 -17.84 31.12 -5.64
C THR A 235 -17.21 31.81 -4.43
N ALA A 236 -16.86 33.10 -4.57
CA ALA A 236 -16.34 33.90 -3.46
C ALA A 236 -17.36 34.07 -2.30
N PHE A 237 -18.64 33.79 -2.54
CA PHE A 237 -19.72 33.80 -1.54
C PHE A 237 -20.02 32.40 -0.97
N GLY A 238 -19.22 31.38 -1.32
CA GLY A 238 -19.37 30.02 -0.81
C GLY A 238 -20.41 29.17 -1.51
N VAL A 239 -21.01 29.64 -2.61
CA VAL A 239 -21.97 28.87 -3.41
C VAL A 239 -21.22 27.82 -4.21
N ALA A 240 -21.66 26.56 -4.15
CA ALA A 240 -21.05 25.47 -4.91
C ALA A 240 -21.16 25.75 -6.42
N THR A 241 -20.06 25.57 -7.14
CA THR A 241 -20.00 25.76 -8.59
C THR A 241 -18.81 24.97 -9.15
N PRO A 242 -18.92 24.44 -10.38
CA PRO A 242 -17.74 23.99 -11.10
C PRO A 242 -16.72 25.11 -11.23
N GLN A 243 -15.44 24.75 -11.12
CA GLN A 243 -14.31 25.65 -11.26
C GLN A 243 -13.30 25.04 -12.24
N PRO A 244 -12.69 25.86 -13.12
CA PRO A 244 -11.57 25.41 -13.92
C PRO A 244 -10.33 25.19 -13.05
N ALA A 245 -9.24 24.72 -13.67
CA ALA A 245 -7.96 24.59 -12.97
C ALA A 245 -7.53 25.93 -12.36
N LEU A 246 -6.95 25.89 -11.16
CA LEU A 246 -6.47 27.08 -10.46
C LEU A 246 -5.25 26.78 -9.59
N ILE A 247 -4.61 27.84 -9.06
CA ILE A 247 -3.55 27.71 -8.07
C ILE A 247 -4.07 28.15 -6.71
N ALA A 248 -4.08 27.24 -5.74
CA ALA A 248 -4.30 27.58 -4.35
C ALA A 248 -3.07 28.29 -3.78
N THR A 249 -3.31 29.37 -3.04
CA THR A 249 -2.30 30.21 -2.38
C THR A 249 -2.57 30.38 -0.88
N ALA A 250 -3.62 29.74 -0.37
CA ALA A 250 -4.00 29.75 1.04
C ALA A 250 -4.76 28.47 1.40
N LYS A 251 -4.91 28.23 2.70
CA LYS A 251 -5.76 27.14 3.22
C LYS A 251 -7.23 27.37 2.81
N PRO A 252 -7.99 26.34 2.43
CA PRO A 252 -9.42 26.46 2.15
C PRO A 252 -10.18 27.11 3.32
N SER A 253 -11.03 28.11 3.02
CA SER A 253 -11.75 28.86 4.05
C SER A 253 -13.03 29.48 3.51
N CYS A 254 -14.14 29.30 4.21
CA CYS A 254 -15.43 29.91 3.88
C CYS A 254 -16.36 29.92 5.10
N THR A 255 -16.02 30.73 6.10
CA THR A 255 -16.88 31.05 7.25
C THR A 255 -18.09 31.88 6.81
N SER A 256 -19.14 31.96 7.64
CA SER A 256 -20.31 32.80 7.36
C SER A 256 -19.96 34.27 7.12
N ALA A 257 -18.96 34.81 7.85
CA ALA A 257 -18.47 36.17 7.65
C ALA A 257 -17.77 36.32 6.30
N GLN A 258 -16.93 35.36 5.91
CA GLN A 258 -16.26 35.38 4.60
C GLN A 258 -17.25 35.24 3.45
N ALA A 259 -18.26 34.37 3.60
CA ALA A 259 -19.32 34.21 2.63
C ALA A 259 -20.10 35.51 2.45
N ALA A 260 -20.50 36.18 3.55
CA ALA A 260 -21.16 37.49 3.49
C ALA A 260 -20.28 38.58 2.85
N ALA A 261 -18.97 38.52 3.09
CA ALA A 261 -18.00 39.46 2.55
C ALA A 261 -17.53 39.14 1.11
N GLY A 262 -17.91 37.99 0.53
CA GLY A 262 -17.44 37.57 -0.78
C GLY A 262 -15.94 37.24 -0.81
N THR A 263 -15.41 36.62 0.25
CA THR A 263 -13.96 36.34 0.43
C THR A 263 -13.65 34.85 0.64
N CYS A 264 -14.58 33.95 0.34
CA CYS A 264 -14.32 32.52 0.38
C CYS A 264 -13.27 32.10 -0.65
N THR A 265 -12.50 31.06 -0.32
CA THR A 265 -11.67 30.37 -1.31
C THR A 265 -12.55 29.72 -2.37
N LEU A 266 -12.07 29.72 -3.62
CA LEU A 266 -12.80 29.14 -4.77
C LEU A 266 -12.77 27.60 -4.80
N TYR A 267 -12.07 26.99 -3.85
CA TYR A 267 -11.88 25.55 -3.70
C TYR A 267 -12.20 25.13 -2.26
N GLY A 268 -12.71 23.92 -2.11
CA GLY A 268 -12.93 23.27 -0.81
C GLY A 268 -11.75 22.41 -0.37
N GLY A 269 -11.90 21.79 0.81
CA GLY A 269 -10.91 20.86 1.38
C GLY A 269 -10.54 19.71 0.45
N PHE A 270 -11.52 19.05 -0.17
CA PHE A 270 -11.25 17.94 -1.10
C PHE A 270 -10.52 18.37 -2.38
N GLY A 271 -10.82 19.56 -2.92
CA GLY A 271 -10.06 20.09 -4.05
C GLY A 271 -8.59 20.36 -3.71
N TYR A 272 -8.37 20.86 -2.49
CA TYR A 272 -7.04 21.09 -1.95
C TYR A 272 -6.26 19.78 -1.71
N ILE A 273 -6.87 18.79 -1.04
CA ILE A 273 -6.29 17.46 -0.81
C ILE A 273 -6.00 16.77 -2.15
N ALA A 274 -6.88 16.90 -3.15
CA ALA A 274 -6.67 16.32 -4.48
C ALA A 274 -5.47 16.91 -5.24
N GLY A 275 -5.16 18.18 -4.98
CA GLY A 275 -3.91 18.80 -5.44
C GLY A 275 -2.69 18.09 -4.85
N ALA A 276 -2.66 17.90 -3.53
CA ALA A 276 -1.59 17.18 -2.84
C ALA A 276 -1.48 15.71 -3.30
N LEU A 277 -2.61 15.03 -3.49
CA LEU A 277 -2.69 13.68 -4.05
C LEU A 277 -2.01 13.62 -5.43
N SER A 278 -2.37 14.55 -6.32
CA SER A 278 -1.88 14.55 -7.70
C SER A 278 -0.38 14.84 -7.79
N VAL A 279 0.12 15.76 -6.96
CA VAL A 279 1.56 16.02 -6.82
C VAL A 279 2.27 14.79 -6.25
N SER A 280 1.74 14.14 -5.22
CA SER A 280 2.31 12.90 -4.66
C SER A 280 2.44 11.81 -5.71
N GLY A 281 1.40 11.62 -6.52
CA GLY A 281 1.41 10.67 -7.63
C GLY A 281 2.43 11.05 -8.72
N ALA A 282 2.62 12.35 -9.00
CA ALA A 282 3.64 12.80 -9.92
C ALA A 282 5.06 12.49 -9.40
N PHE A 283 5.32 12.71 -8.12
CA PHE A 283 6.60 12.33 -7.48
C PHE A 283 6.82 10.82 -7.52
N LEU A 284 5.81 10.00 -7.20
CA LEU A 284 5.90 8.54 -7.29
C LEU A 284 6.30 8.11 -8.72
N ARG A 285 5.65 8.67 -9.75
CA ARG A 285 5.94 8.39 -11.16
C ARG A 285 7.30 8.89 -11.63
N ALA A 286 7.79 10.02 -11.12
CA ALA A 286 9.10 10.56 -11.45
C ALA A 286 10.23 9.66 -10.90
N ASN A 287 10.00 9.04 -9.74
CA ASN A 287 10.89 8.06 -9.12
C ASN A 287 10.71 6.63 -9.66
N GLY A 288 9.83 6.40 -10.63
CA GLY A 288 9.62 5.09 -11.25
C GLY A 288 9.08 4.04 -10.28
N MET A 289 8.36 4.49 -9.26
CA MET A 289 7.87 3.64 -8.18
C MET A 289 6.41 3.19 -8.38
N GLU A 290 5.74 3.68 -9.44
CA GLU A 290 4.30 3.52 -9.65
C GLU A 290 3.80 2.08 -9.85
N ARG A 291 4.71 1.11 -9.98
CA ARG A 291 4.37 -0.31 -10.15
C ARG A 291 4.66 -1.17 -8.91
N TYR A 292 5.38 -0.65 -7.91
CA TYR A 292 5.84 -1.44 -6.76
C TYR A 292 5.77 -0.72 -5.41
N ALA A 293 5.41 0.55 -5.39
CA ALA A 293 5.16 1.29 -4.15
C ALA A 293 3.85 2.07 -4.22
N GLN A 294 3.34 2.37 -3.05
CA GLN A 294 2.27 3.33 -2.82
C GLN A 294 2.86 4.62 -2.25
N VAL A 295 2.15 5.73 -2.37
CA VAL A 295 2.54 7.01 -1.77
C VAL A 295 1.40 7.60 -0.95
N TYR A 296 1.70 8.18 0.21
CA TYR A 296 0.76 8.94 1.00
C TYR A 296 1.30 10.33 1.32
N GLY A 297 0.76 11.35 0.68
CA GLY A 297 1.13 12.76 0.91
C GLY A 297 0.39 13.36 2.10
N VAL A 298 1.13 13.82 3.11
CA VAL A 298 0.50 14.35 4.34
C VAL A 298 0.55 15.86 4.37
N LEU A 299 -0.61 16.50 4.48
CA LEU A 299 -0.71 17.93 4.72
C LEU A 299 -0.21 18.24 6.13
N SER A 300 0.61 19.28 6.25
CA SER A 300 1.11 19.80 7.53
C SER A 300 -0.01 20.16 8.51
N GLU A 301 0.35 20.22 9.80
CA GLU A 301 -0.60 20.32 10.91
C GLU A 301 -1.53 21.53 10.80
N ASN A 302 -0.99 22.68 10.39
CA ASN A 302 -1.82 23.90 10.24
C ASN A 302 -2.57 23.92 8.90
N MET A 303 -2.26 23.00 8.00
CA MET A 303 -2.75 22.94 6.62
C MET A 303 -3.73 21.80 6.36
N HIS A 304 -4.25 21.14 7.40
CA HIS A 304 -5.27 20.10 7.27
C HIS A 304 -6.48 20.57 6.43
N GLY A 305 -6.87 19.76 5.46
CA GLY A 305 -7.99 20.00 4.54
C GLY A 305 -9.35 19.48 5.04
N GLY A 306 -9.36 18.71 6.13
CA GLY A 306 -10.56 18.12 6.73
C GLY A 306 -10.87 16.70 6.25
N GLY A 307 -9.88 15.90 5.87
CA GLY A 307 -10.08 14.52 5.38
C GLY A 307 -8.91 13.93 4.61
N GLY A 308 -9.22 13.04 3.67
CA GLY A 308 -8.28 12.39 2.77
C GLY A 308 -8.90 12.06 1.41
N LEU A 309 -8.04 11.72 0.45
CA LEU A 309 -8.41 11.14 -0.84
C LEU A 309 -7.34 10.15 -1.27
N ALA A 310 -7.74 9.06 -1.93
CA ALA A 310 -6.81 8.08 -2.47
C ALA A 310 -7.40 7.22 -3.60
N GLY A 311 -6.51 6.50 -4.27
CA GLY A 311 -6.83 5.55 -5.34
C GLY A 311 -5.59 5.24 -6.18
N GLY A 312 -5.54 4.04 -6.75
CA GLY A 312 -4.49 3.65 -7.72
C GLY A 312 -3.06 3.72 -7.16
N GLY A 313 -2.87 3.39 -5.88
CA GLY A 313 -1.57 3.43 -5.20
C GLY A 313 -1.11 4.81 -4.74
N VAL A 314 -1.97 5.83 -4.79
CA VAL A 314 -1.67 7.18 -4.33
C VAL A 314 -2.73 7.60 -3.32
N GLY A 315 -2.32 8.17 -2.20
CA GLY A 315 -3.19 8.81 -1.22
C GLY A 315 -2.65 10.16 -0.77
N ALA A 316 -3.53 10.97 -0.20
CA ALA A 316 -3.19 12.17 0.53
C ALA A 316 -4.22 12.46 1.63
N GLY A 317 -3.80 13.14 2.69
CA GLY A 317 -4.71 13.57 3.73
C GLY A 317 -4.01 14.26 4.89
N ASP A 318 -4.72 14.35 6.01
CA ASP A 318 -4.34 15.22 7.11
C ASP A 318 -3.47 14.56 8.17
N ASN A 319 -3.47 13.23 8.29
CA ASN A 319 -2.79 12.57 9.41
C ASN A 319 -2.37 11.14 9.10
N TYR A 320 -1.61 10.53 10.01
CA TYR A 320 -1.21 9.11 10.00
C TYR A 320 -2.11 8.23 10.89
N GLY A 321 -3.38 8.59 11.06
CA GLY A 321 -4.36 7.87 11.87
C GLY A 321 -5.45 7.20 11.03
N LEU A 322 -6.70 7.37 11.45
CA LEU A 322 -7.85 6.76 10.80
C LEU A 322 -8.07 7.19 9.34
N VAL A 323 -7.75 8.44 9.01
CA VAL A 323 -7.82 8.94 7.62
C VAL A 323 -6.81 8.20 6.77
N PHE A 324 -5.54 8.15 7.21
CA PHE A 324 -4.51 7.36 6.53
C PHE A 324 -4.93 5.91 6.32
N ASN A 325 -5.45 5.24 7.35
CA ASN A 325 -5.89 3.84 7.24
C ASN A 325 -6.95 3.65 6.13
N HIS A 326 -7.95 4.53 6.08
CA HIS A 326 -9.00 4.53 5.06
C HIS A 326 -8.43 4.79 3.66
N GLU A 327 -7.64 5.85 3.50
CA GLU A 327 -7.05 6.23 2.20
C GLU A 327 -6.08 5.17 1.67
N MET A 328 -5.36 4.50 2.55
CA MET A 328 -4.49 3.40 2.13
C MET A 328 -5.29 2.16 1.68
N GLY A 329 -6.51 1.96 2.20
CA GLY A 329 -7.45 0.97 1.67
C GLY A 329 -7.85 1.27 0.22
N HIS A 330 -8.18 2.54 -0.09
CA HIS A 330 -8.39 2.99 -1.48
C HIS A 330 -7.16 2.83 -2.36
N SER A 331 -5.96 3.07 -1.81
CA SER A 331 -4.70 2.83 -2.50
C SER A 331 -4.48 1.35 -2.84
N ALA A 332 -5.08 0.45 -2.05
CA ALA A 332 -5.15 -1.00 -2.28
C ALA A 332 -6.41 -1.45 -3.05
N ASP A 333 -7.05 -0.55 -3.80
CA ASP A 333 -8.20 -0.81 -4.69
C ASP A 333 -9.48 -1.26 -3.95
N MET A 334 -9.64 -0.87 -2.69
CA MET A 334 -10.90 -1.06 -1.96
C MET A 334 -11.84 0.13 -2.23
N PRO A 335 -13.13 -0.09 -2.53
CA PRO A 335 -14.14 0.97 -2.57
C PRO A 335 -14.63 1.30 -1.15
N HIS A 336 -15.51 2.29 -1.03
CA HIS A 336 -16.35 2.39 0.16
C HIS A 336 -17.35 1.22 0.17
N TRP A 337 -17.33 0.37 1.19
CA TRP A 337 -18.26 -0.77 1.25
C TRP A 337 -19.71 -0.36 1.55
N GLY A 338 -19.93 0.84 2.11
CA GLY A 338 -21.27 1.35 2.46
C GLY A 338 -21.98 2.22 1.40
N GLY A 339 -21.31 2.61 0.30
CA GLY A 339 -21.79 3.65 -0.62
C GLY A 339 -22.87 3.23 -1.63
N SER A 340 -23.00 1.94 -1.93
CA SER A 340 -23.97 1.41 -2.90
C SER A 340 -25.06 0.60 -2.18
N TRP A 341 -26.00 1.27 -1.51
CA TRP A 341 -27.25 0.71 -0.96
C TRP A 341 -27.20 -0.79 -0.64
N TYR A 342 -26.35 -1.25 0.29
CA TYR A 342 -26.26 -2.64 0.79
C TYR A 342 -26.38 -3.76 -0.26
N GLY A 343 -26.09 -3.42 -1.51
CA GLY A 343 -26.29 -4.23 -2.68
C GLY A 343 -25.05 -5.07 -2.78
N ARG A 344 -25.24 -6.38 -2.90
CA ARG A 344 -24.18 -7.35 -3.20
C ARG A 344 -23.67 -7.17 -4.64
N ALA A 345 -23.36 -5.93 -5.00
CA ALA A 345 -22.81 -5.46 -6.25
C ALA A 345 -22.21 -4.09 -5.92
N ALA A 346 -20.88 -4.01 -6.01
CA ALA A 346 -20.27 -2.75 -6.39
C ALA A 346 -20.94 -2.21 -7.68
N PRO A 347 -20.69 -0.95 -8.09
CA PRO A 347 -21.16 -0.43 -9.38
C PRO A 347 -20.84 -1.35 -10.57
N ASP A 348 -19.90 -2.28 -10.41
CA ASP A 348 -19.65 -3.44 -11.24
C ASP A 348 -20.08 -4.76 -10.55
N ALA A 349 -20.76 -5.65 -11.28
CA ALA A 349 -21.27 -6.93 -10.75
C ALA A 349 -20.19 -7.94 -10.26
N THR A 350 -18.93 -7.52 -10.13
CA THR A 350 -17.76 -8.39 -9.94
C THR A 350 -17.28 -8.49 -8.48
N GLN A 351 -17.58 -7.50 -7.64
CA GLN A 351 -17.18 -7.46 -6.23
C GLN A 351 -18.39 -7.46 -5.31
N LYS A 352 -18.38 -8.31 -4.29
CA LYS A 352 -19.49 -8.44 -3.33
C LYS A 352 -18.94 -8.55 -1.92
N HIS A 353 -19.15 -7.51 -1.12
CA HIS A 353 -18.82 -7.47 0.29
C HIS A 353 -19.95 -8.12 1.11
N PRO A 354 -19.66 -9.13 1.96
CA PRO A 354 -20.72 -9.89 2.63
C PRO A 354 -21.30 -9.20 3.87
N TYR A 355 -20.57 -8.24 4.47
CA TYR A 355 -20.99 -7.58 5.71
C TYR A 355 -21.64 -6.24 5.42
N ALA A 356 -22.96 -6.19 5.61
CA ALA A 356 -23.79 -5.02 5.36
C ALA A 356 -24.04 -4.15 6.62
N GLY A 357 -23.63 -4.60 7.81
CA GLY A 357 -23.99 -3.96 9.09
C GLY A 357 -25.37 -4.34 9.61
N SER A 358 -25.69 -3.90 10.83
CA SER A 358 -26.92 -4.26 11.55
C SER A 358 -27.92 -3.10 11.61
N LEU A 359 -29.08 -3.27 10.96
CA LEU A 359 -30.28 -2.43 11.03
C LEU A 359 -30.16 -0.99 10.51
N LEU A 360 -31.18 -0.57 9.77
CA LEU A 360 -31.43 0.80 9.30
C LEU A 360 -31.82 1.70 10.48
N ASP A 361 -31.28 2.91 10.58
CA ASP A 361 -31.84 3.96 11.44
C ASP A 361 -33.18 4.45 10.89
N GLY A 362 -33.86 5.32 11.64
CA GLY A 362 -35.12 5.95 11.21
C GLY A 362 -35.02 6.80 9.93
N SER A 363 -33.82 6.95 9.36
CA SER A 363 -33.54 7.58 8.06
C SER A 363 -33.18 6.56 6.96
N ASN A 364 -33.40 5.27 7.21
CA ASN A 364 -33.08 4.17 6.31
C ASN A 364 -31.55 4.00 6.04
N GLN A 365 -30.69 4.44 6.97
CA GLN A 365 -29.22 4.27 6.91
C GLN A 365 -28.77 3.26 7.94
N PRO A 366 -28.08 2.16 7.61
CA PRO A 366 -27.72 1.20 8.64
C PRO A 366 -26.59 1.66 9.52
N VAL A 367 -26.68 1.18 10.75
CA VAL A 367 -25.92 1.71 11.88
C VAL A 367 -24.85 0.70 12.26
N GLY A 368 -23.59 1.05 11.99
CA GLY A 368 -22.48 0.08 12.04
C GLY A 368 -22.36 -0.76 10.76
N GLY A 369 -21.29 -1.55 10.62
CA GLY A 369 -21.17 -2.52 9.52
C GLY A 369 -19.87 -2.53 8.75
N GLY A 370 -19.72 -3.60 7.96
CA GLY A 370 -18.54 -3.84 7.13
C GLY A 370 -17.49 -4.70 7.83
N PHE A 371 -17.54 -4.87 9.15
CA PHE A 371 -16.50 -5.62 9.87
C PHE A 371 -16.76 -7.14 9.92
N GLY A 372 -18.02 -7.56 9.98
CA GLY A 372 -18.40 -8.97 10.07
C GLY A 372 -18.45 -9.52 11.49
N ASN A 373 -18.44 -10.85 11.64
CA ASN A 373 -18.61 -11.54 12.93
C ASN A 373 -17.32 -12.03 13.57
N THR A 374 -16.18 -11.85 12.90
CA THR A 374 -14.94 -12.46 13.34
C THR A 374 -14.18 -11.51 14.25
N TRP A 375 -13.55 -12.07 15.28
CA TRP A 375 -12.69 -11.31 16.16
C TRP A 375 -11.39 -10.99 15.42
N ALA A 376 -10.96 -9.74 15.44
CA ALA A 376 -9.60 -9.38 15.02
C ALA A 376 -8.60 -9.65 16.15
N TYR A 377 -7.33 -9.69 15.78
CA TYR A 377 -6.22 -9.83 16.71
C TYR A 377 -5.22 -8.71 16.45
N ASP A 378 -5.00 -7.87 17.45
CA ASP A 378 -3.97 -6.84 17.40
C ASP A 378 -2.65 -7.39 17.92
N TYR A 379 -1.77 -7.69 16.97
CA TYR A 379 -0.41 -8.10 17.29
C TYR A 379 0.38 -7.03 18.06
N SER A 380 0.05 -5.74 17.94
CA SER A 380 0.82 -4.69 18.62
C SER A 380 0.52 -4.63 20.12
N SER A 381 -0.75 -4.80 20.51
CA SER A 381 -1.21 -4.78 21.90
C SER A 381 -1.42 -6.15 22.53
N ASP A 382 -1.27 -7.23 21.76
CA ASP A 382 -1.58 -8.60 22.18
C ASP A 382 -3.05 -8.82 22.59
N ALA A 383 -3.99 -8.18 21.88
CA ALA A 383 -5.40 -8.16 22.27
C ALA A 383 -6.31 -8.74 21.18
N PHE A 384 -7.38 -9.41 21.62
CA PHE A 384 -8.51 -9.74 20.75
C PHE A 384 -9.44 -8.53 20.65
N VAL A 385 -9.84 -8.18 19.43
CA VAL A 385 -10.70 -7.03 19.13
C VAL A 385 -12.08 -7.53 18.72
N ALA A 386 -13.08 -7.15 19.50
CA ALA A 386 -14.46 -7.60 19.31
C ALA A 386 -15.06 -7.06 17.99
N PRO A 387 -15.84 -7.89 17.27
CA PRO A 387 -16.60 -7.46 16.10
C PRO A 387 -17.79 -6.56 16.46
N VAL A 388 -18.17 -6.52 17.74
CA VAL A 388 -19.26 -5.70 18.25
C VAL A 388 -18.69 -4.71 19.26
N CYS A 389 -19.09 -3.45 19.14
CA CYS A 389 -18.71 -2.38 20.02
C CYS A 389 -19.34 -2.55 21.41
N ALA A 390 -18.53 -2.72 22.45
CA ALA A 390 -19.03 -2.86 23.82
C ALA A 390 -19.88 -1.66 24.27
N ALA A 391 -19.57 -0.44 23.79
CA ALA A 391 -20.24 0.78 24.23
C ALA A 391 -21.68 0.94 23.72
N ASN A 392 -22.02 0.36 22.56
CA ASN A 392 -23.32 0.59 21.92
C ASN A 392 -23.97 -0.68 21.33
N GLY A 393 -23.32 -1.84 21.45
CA GLY A 393 -23.82 -3.12 20.96
C GLY A 393 -23.91 -3.25 19.44
N LYS A 394 -23.41 -2.27 18.68
CA LYS A 394 -23.45 -2.27 17.20
C LYS A 394 -22.22 -2.98 16.65
N GLU A 395 -22.34 -3.48 15.43
CA GLU A 395 -21.19 -3.99 14.70
C GLU A 395 -20.14 -2.89 14.53
N ARG A 396 -18.88 -3.26 14.75
CA ARG A 396 -17.72 -2.42 14.46
C ARG A 396 -17.76 -2.02 12.99
N GLN A 397 -17.31 -0.81 12.69
CA GLN A 397 -17.11 -0.38 11.33
C GLN A 397 -15.69 -0.69 10.88
N GLU A 398 -15.57 -1.19 9.66
CA GLU A 398 -14.26 -1.36 9.04
C GLU A 398 -13.78 -0.01 8.45
N PRO A 399 -12.47 0.16 8.19
CA PRO A 399 -11.90 1.42 7.72
C PRO A 399 -12.59 1.94 6.46
N MET A 400 -13.09 1.07 5.59
CA MET A 400 -13.74 1.44 4.32
C MET A 400 -15.23 1.78 4.45
N GLN A 401 -15.76 1.89 5.66
CA GLN A 401 -17.15 2.28 5.92
C GLN A 401 -17.24 3.01 7.26
N ARG A 402 -16.83 4.29 7.31
CA ARG A 402 -16.77 5.08 8.56
C ARG A 402 -17.98 5.99 8.76
N GLY A 403 -18.35 6.20 10.02
CA GLY A 403 -19.56 6.93 10.44
C GLY A 403 -19.94 6.75 11.92
N ASN A 404 -19.48 5.67 12.58
CA ASN A 404 -19.65 5.42 14.02
C ASN A 404 -18.53 4.51 14.53
N ASP A 405 -17.32 5.06 14.60
CA ASP A 405 -16.08 4.35 14.89
C ASP A 405 -16.01 4.02 16.40
N CYS A 406 -15.91 2.74 16.77
CA CYS A 406 -15.82 2.32 18.16
C CYS A 406 -14.42 1.77 18.50
N MET A 407 -13.39 2.53 18.13
CA MET A 407 -12.00 2.15 18.37
C MET A 407 -11.75 1.78 19.84
N PRO A 408 -11.03 0.68 20.13
CA PRO A 408 -10.52 0.42 21.46
C PRO A 408 -9.69 1.61 21.97
N SER A 409 -9.72 1.84 23.28
CA SER A 409 -8.92 2.92 23.89
C SER A 409 -7.44 2.76 23.55
N GLY A 410 -6.81 3.85 23.12
CA GLY A 410 -5.40 3.86 22.71
C GLY A 410 -5.13 3.33 21.30
N ALA A 411 -6.11 2.77 20.58
CA ALA A 411 -5.97 2.39 19.17
C ALA A 411 -5.80 3.64 18.27
N ILE A 412 -4.98 3.52 17.22
CA ILE A 412 -4.78 4.58 16.20
C ILE A 412 -5.48 4.21 14.89
N TYR A 413 -5.60 2.91 14.62
CA TYR A 413 -6.13 2.36 13.39
C TYR A 413 -7.31 1.45 13.72
N ASP A 414 -8.34 1.52 12.88
CA ASP A 414 -9.36 0.49 12.78
C ASP A 414 -8.79 -0.77 12.11
N TRP A 415 -9.42 -1.91 12.38
CA TRP A 415 -9.09 -3.18 11.73
C TRP A 415 -9.99 -3.37 10.52
N PHE A 416 -9.40 -3.75 9.40
CA PHE A 416 -10.14 -4.27 8.25
C PHE A 416 -10.90 -5.53 8.66
N SER A 417 -12.04 -5.77 8.02
CA SER A 417 -12.75 -7.06 8.13
C SER A 417 -11.88 -8.21 7.65
N ASP A 418 -12.23 -9.45 7.98
CA ASP A 418 -11.55 -10.63 7.43
C ASP A 418 -11.69 -10.72 5.89
N TYR A 419 -12.82 -10.25 5.34
CA TYR A 419 -13.01 -10.08 3.89
C TYR A 419 -11.98 -9.09 3.32
N SER A 420 -11.89 -7.88 3.88
CA SER A 420 -10.96 -6.84 3.42
C SER A 420 -9.50 -7.23 3.63
N ALA A 421 -9.21 -8.00 4.69
CA ALA A 421 -7.90 -8.59 4.94
C ALA A 421 -7.50 -9.58 3.84
N LEU A 422 -8.40 -10.46 3.39
CA LEU A 422 -8.15 -11.34 2.25
C LEU A 422 -8.10 -10.56 0.92
N TYR A 423 -8.95 -9.54 0.75
CA TYR A 423 -8.93 -8.67 -0.42
C TYR A 423 -7.55 -8.04 -0.61
N MET A 424 -7.01 -7.46 0.46
CA MET A 424 -5.71 -6.81 0.47
C MET A 424 -4.57 -7.79 0.22
N TYR A 425 -4.63 -8.98 0.84
CA TYR A 425 -3.67 -10.04 0.56
C TYR A 425 -3.66 -10.37 -0.95
N ARG A 426 -4.83 -10.62 -1.55
CA ARG A 426 -4.99 -10.88 -2.99
C ARG A 426 -4.53 -9.72 -3.87
N PHE A 427 -4.69 -8.47 -3.41
CA PHE A 427 -4.17 -7.30 -4.10
C PHE A 427 -2.63 -7.30 -4.17
N PHE A 428 -1.95 -7.61 -3.06
CA PHE A 428 -0.48 -7.64 -3.02
C PHE A 428 0.11 -8.85 -3.73
N VAL A 429 -0.38 -10.06 -3.46
CA VAL A 429 0.23 -11.29 -4.02
C VAL A 429 -0.34 -11.68 -5.38
N GLY A 430 -1.51 -11.15 -5.74
CA GLY A 430 -2.22 -11.52 -6.97
C GLY A 430 -3.13 -12.73 -6.79
N ALA A 431 -4.16 -12.79 -7.63
CA ALA A 431 -5.13 -13.88 -7.67
C ALA A 431 -5.66 -14.05 -9.10
N PRO A 432 -5.29 -15.13 -9.80
CA PRO A 432 -5.61 -15.29 -11.22
C PRO A 432 -7.07 -15.66 -11.48
N ALA A 433 -7.80 -16.09 -10.44
CA ALA A 433 -9.20 -16.51 -10.53
C ALA A 433 -10.10 -15.67 -9.61
N VAL A 434 -11.33 -15.44 -10.08
CA VAL A 434 -12.42 -14.94 -9.24
C VAL A 434 -12.65 -15.91 -8.08
N TYR A 435 -12.86 -15.38 -6.88
CA TYR A 435 -13.19 -16.21 -5.70
C TYR A 435 -14.54 -15.79 -5.14
N THR A 436 -15.50 -16.71 -5.17
CA THR A 436 -16.88 -16.47 -4.74
C THR A 436 -17.31 -17.54 -3.74
N GLY A 437 -18.33 -17.21 -2.96
CA GLY A 437 -18.90 -18.15 -2.01
C GLY A 437 -19.97 -17.49 -1.16
N THR A 438 -20.31 -18.13 -0.05
CA THR A 438 -21.20 -17.59 0.98
C THR A 438 -20.58 -17.80 2.36
N ILE A 439 -20.99 -16.97 3.31
CA ILE A 439 -20.61 -17.08 4.73
C ILE A 439 -21.82 -16.81 5.63
N PRO A 440 -21.88 -17.39 6.84
CA PRO A 440 -22.86 -17.01 7.84
C PRO A 440 -22.65 -15.56 8.30
N TYR A 441 -23.71 -14.75 8.25
CA TYR A 441 -23.69 -13.38 8.73
C TYR A 441 -25.00 -13.05 9.46
N PRO A 442 -25.14 -13.37 10.75
CA PRO A 442 -26.40 -13.26 11.49
C PRO A 442 -27.01 -11.86 11.54
N ARG A 443 -26.21 -10.82 11.31
CA ARG A 443 -26.62 -9.43 11.28
C ARG A 443 -27.06 -8.93 9.89
N ASP A 444 -27.20 -9.81 8.90
CA ASP A 444 -27.65 -9.43 7.55
C ASP A 444 -29.05 -8.77 7.59
N PRO A 445 -29.17 -7.47 7.27
CA PRO A 445 -30.47 -6.78 7.27
C PRO A 445 -31.36 -7.25 6.12
N LEU A 446 -30.81 -7.96 5.14
CA LEU A 446 -31.53 -8.52 3.99
C LEU A 446 -32.01 -9.96 4.22
N GLY A 447 -31.85 -10.50 5.43
CA GLY A 447 -32.39 -11.81 5.79
C GLY A 447 -31.62 -13.03 5.27
N ASN A 448 -30.37 -12.89 4.80
CA ASN A 448 -29.53 -14.02 4.38
C ASN A 448 -28.53 -14.41 5.47
N SER A 449 -28.99 -14.41 6.72
CA SER A 449 -28.15 -14.64 7.89
C SER A 449 -27.35 -15.95 7.85
N ALA A 450 -27.86 -16.97 7.17
CA ALA A 450 -27.20 -18.25 7.00
C ALA A 450 -26.16 -18.30 5.86
N ALA A 451 -26.26 -17.40 4.86
CA ALA A 451 -25.49 -17.50 3.61
C ALA A 451 -25.37 -16.14 2.89
N ALA A 452 -24.67 -15.18 3.49
CA ALA A 452 -24.31 -13.93 2.83
C ALA A 452 -23.24 -14.19 1.75
N PRO A 453 -23.49 -13.84 0.47
CA PRO A 453 -22.60 -14.10 -0.64
C PRO A 453 -21.45 -13.09 -0.66
N PHE A 454 -20.32 -13.54 -1.17
CA PHE A 454 -19.16 -12.71 -1.44
C PHE A 454 -18.58 -13.00 -2.82
N SER A 455 -17.81 -12.03 -3.33
CA SER A 455 -17.04 -12.17 -4.57
C SER A 455 -15.79 -11.31 -4.49
N PHE A 456 -14.66 -11.90 -4.85
CA PHE A 456 -13.40 -11.22 -5.10
C PHE A 456 -13.06 -11.29 -6.58
N PRO A 457 -12.67 -10.19 -7.21
CA PRO A 457 -12.24 -10.21 -8.60
C PRO A 457 -10.87 -10.90 -8.73
N THR A 458 -10.44 -11.10 -9.98
CA THR A 458 -9.04 -11.38 -10.26
C THR A 458 -8.19 -10.18 -9.87
N LYS A 459 -6.94 -10.43 -9.45
CA LYS A 459 -5.97 -9.39 -9.11
C LYS A 459 -4.64 -9.72 -9.75
N GLY A 460 -4.00 -8.72 -10.35
CA GLY A 460 -2.70 -8.89 -10.98
C GLY A 460 -1.57 -9.14 -9.97
N GLY A 461 -1.73 -8.73 -8.71
CA GLY A 461 -0.63 -8.69 -7.74
C GLY A 461 0.24 -7.45 -7.91
N MET A 462 0.80 -6.96 -6.81
CA MET A 462 1.79 -5.90 -6.82
C MET A 462 3.19 -6.47 -6.97
N ALA A 463 4.03 -5.70 -7.65
CA ALA A 463 5.44 -5.97 -7.64
C ALA A 463 6.06 -5.42 -6.35
N VAL A 464 7.18 -6.01 -5.92
CA VAL A 464 7.94 -5.64 -4.73
C VAL A 464 9.31 -5.17 -5.19
N GLY A 465 9.74 -3.99 -4.74
CA GLY A 465 11.11 -3.55 -4.96
C GLY A 465 12.07 -4.40 -4.13
N VAL A 466 12.99 -5.12 -4.78
CA VAL A 466 14.16 -5.67 -4.09
C VAL A 466 15.25 -4.64 -4.26
N VAL A 467 15.70 -4.04 -3.16
CA VAL A 467 16.89 -3.19 -3.15
C VAL A 467 18.06 -4.03 -2.64
N PRO A 468 18.74 -4.85 -3.47
CA PRO A 468 20.04 -5.36 -3.11
C PRO A 468 21.05 -4.21 -3.19
N ASN A 469 22.05 -4.25 -2.31
CA ASN A 469 23.22 -3.36 -2.27
C ASN A 469 24.13 -3.44 -3.53
N ALA A 470 23.58 -3.53 -4.74
CA ALA A 470 24.33 -3.59 -5.99
C ALA A 470 23.60 -2.84 -7.12
N ALA A 471 24.38 -2.43 -8.13
CA ALA A 471 24.13 -1.49 -9.22
C ALA A 471 22.77 -1.47 -9.96
N GLN A 472 21.85 -2.42 -9.74
CA GLN A 472 20.49 -2.44 -10.30
C GLN A 472 19.57 -3.18 -9.31
N PRO A 473 18.60 -2.51 -8.67
CA PRO A 473 17.55 -3.20 -7.94
C PRO A 473 16.61 -3.92 -8.89
N LEU A 474 16.22 -5.10 -8.44
CA LEU A 474 15.34 -5.99 -9.16
C LEU A 474 13.94 -5.82 -8.57
N VAL A 475 12.97 -5.51 -9.41
CA VAL A 475 11.57 -5.64 -8.98
C VAL A 475 11.20 -7.11 -9.11
N LYS A 476 10.54 -7.69 -8.12
CA LYS A 476 10.02 -9.07 -8.17
C LYS A 476 8.51 -9.06 -8.02
N LYS A 477 7.82 -10.03 -8.59
CA LYS A 477 6.38 -10.18 -8.45
C LYS A 477 6.07 -11.61 -8.10
N TRP A 478 5.07 -11.84 -7.26
CA TRP A 478 4.63 -13.19 -6.99
C TRP A 478 3.95 -13.77 -8.24
N ASP A 479 4.40 -14.96 -8.65
CA ASP A 479 3.71 -15.77 -9.64
C ASP A 479 2.89 -16.84 -8.89
N PRO A 480 1.55 -16.71 -8.85
CA PRO A 480 0.69 -17.66 -8.15
C PRO A 480 0.64 -19.04 -8.81
N VAL A 481 1.04 -19.17 -10.08
CA VAL A 481 1.13 -20.47 -10.77
C VAL A 481 2.43 -21.18 -10.40
N ALA A 482 3.54 -20.44 -10.38
CA ALA A 482 4.84 -21.00 -10.00
C ALA A 482 5.01 -21.19 -8.49
N GLY A 483 4.19 -20.51 -7.67
CA GLY A 483 4.32 -20.53 -6.22
C GLY A 483 5.63 -19.88 -5.73
N ALA A 484 6.14 -18.89 -6.46
CA ALA A 484 7.42 -18.25 -6.19
C ALA A 484 7.43 -16.77 -6.62
N TYR A 485 8.35 -16.00 -6.04
CA TYR A 485 8.66 -14.67 -6.56
C TYR A 485 9.52 -14.79 -7.81
N VAL A 486 9.05 -14.18 -8.90
CA VAL A 486 9.79 -14.08 -10.16
C VAL A 486 10.32 -12.66 -10.36
N VAL A 487 11.58 -12.55 -10.75
CA VAL A 487 12.18 -11.26 -11.10
C VAL A 487 11.47 -10.69 -12.32
N GLN A 488 11.02 -9.44 -12.21
CA GLN A 488 10.49 -8.65 -13.32
C GLN A 488 11.67 -8.07 -14.10
N ALA A 489 12.42 -8.92 -14.79
CA ALA A 489 13.40 -8.55 -15.80
C ALA A 489 12.89 -9.00 -17.18
N PRO A 490 13.39 -8.44 -18.29
CA PRO A 490 13.18 -9.05 -19.61
C PRO A 490 13.53 -10.54 -19.54
N PRO A 491 12.63 -11.46 -19.93
CA PRO A 491 11.59 -11.31 -20.95
C PRO A 491 10.17 -10.94 -20.49
N ALA A 492 9.90 -10.67 -19.21
CA ALA A 492 8.53 -10.36 -18.74
C ALA A 492 8.03 -8.94 -19.13
N LEU A 493 8.96 -8.03 -19.44
CA LEU A 493 8.71 -6.66 -19.89
C LEU A 493 9.65 -6.34 -21.06
N SER A 494 9.18 -5.54 -22.03
CA SER A 494 10.06 -5.07 -23.10
C SER A 494 11.12 -4.10 -22.56
N THR A 495 12.29 -4.00 -23.22
CA THR A 495 13.32 -3.00 -22.90
C THR A 495 12.74 -1.59 -22.81
N ASN A 496 11.73 -1.31 -23.64
CA ASN A 496 10.99 -0.06 -23.62
C ASN A 496 10.16 0.07 -22.33
N GLN A 497 9.35 -0.91 -21.96
CA GLN A 497 8.60 -0.86 -20.70
C GLN A 497 9.51 -0.66 -19.48
N MET A 498 10.70 -1.27 -19.47
CA MET A 498 11.71 -1.03 -18.44
C MET A 498 12.17 0.44 -18.39
N LYS A 499 12.51 1.06 -19.53
CA LYS A 499 12.86 2.49 -19.60
C LYS A 499 11.71 3.41 -19.13
N HIS A 500 10.46 3.04 -19.44
CA HIS A 500 9.30 3.89 -19.16
C HIS A 500 8.86 3.85 -17.70
N TYR A 501 8.72 2.65 -17.12
CA TYR A 501 8.09 2.45 -15.81
C TYR A 501 9.10 2.39 -14.67
N TYR A 502 10.32 1.91 -14.93
CA TYR A 502 11.29 1.61 -13.87
C TYR A 502 12.51 2.54 -13.93
N PRO A 503 13.12 2.83 -12.76
CA PRO A 503 14.37 3.56 -12.72
C PRO A 503 15.51 2.80 -13.39
N GLN A 504 16.39 3.56 -14.03
CA GLN A 504 17.65 3.06 -14.60
C GLN A 504 18.80 3.19 -13.59
N SER A 505 18.61 4.02 -12.56
CA SER A 505 19.52 4.21 -11.45
C SER A 505 18.73 4.55 -10.20
N TYR A 506 19.20 4.07 -9.07
CA TYR A 506 18.50 4.17 -7.79
C TYR A 506 19.43 4.81 -6.76
N ASN A 507 18.84 5.36 -5.70
CA ASN A 507 19.59 5.95 -4.58
C ASN A 507 20.59 7.02 -5.07
N ARG A 508 20.15 7.92 -5.96
CA ARG A 508 20.97 8.99 -6.54
C ARG A 508 20.53 10.33 -6.01
N LYS A 509 21.43 11.30 -5.87
CA LYS A 509 21.03 12.69 -5.64
C LYS A 509 20.25 13.17 -6.88
N VAL A 510 19.00 13.57 -6.67
CA VAL A 510 18.13 14.09 -7.71
C VAL A 510 17.53 15.41 -7.31
N VAL A 511 17.20 16.19 -8.33
CA VAL A 511 16.30 17.32 -8.20
C VAL A 511 15.02 16.97 -8.95
N THR A 512 13.91 16.89 -8.24
CA THR A 512 12.59 16.76 -8.86
C THR A 512 12.09 18.14 -9.23
N ILE A 513 11.94 18.34 -10.53
CA ILE A 513 11.20 19.47 -11.09
C ILE A 513 9.76 19.02 -11.26
N TRP A 514 8.81 19.78 -10.74
CA TRP A 514 7.39 19.43 -10.77
C TRP A 514 6.52 20.65 -11.02
N GLY A 515 5.25 20.40 -11.33
CA GLY A 515 4.29 21.47 -11.50
C GLY A 515 2.98 20.98 -12.09
N ALA A 516 2.28 21.92 -12.70
CA ALA A 516 1.06 21.65 -13.43
C ALA A 516 1.00 22.47 -14.71
N TYR A 517 0.22 22.00 -15.67
CA TYR A 517 -0.06 22.71 -16.92
C TYR A 517 -1.56 22.65 -17.19
N SER A 518 -2.13 23.76 -17.64
CA SER A 518 -3.49 23.80 -18.19
C SER A 518 -3.48 24.41 -19.59
N ASN A 519 -4.12 23.71 -20.52
CA ASN A 519 -4.29 24.15 -21.90
C ASN A 519 -5.32 25.28 -22.05
N THR A 520 -6.28 25.33 -21.14
CA THR A 520 -7.43 26.24 -21.19
C THR A 520 -7.32 27.37 -20.16
N THR A 521 -6.53 27.18 -19.10
CA THR A 521 -6.35 28.15 -18.02
C THR A 521 -4.85 28.42 -17.78
N PRO A 522 -4.19 29.24 -18.61
CA PRO A 522 -2.74 29.47 -18.52
C PRO A 522 -2.25 29.93 -17.13
N ALA A 523 -3.08 30.66 -16.38
CA ALA A 523 -2.76 31.08 -15.01
C ALA A 523 -2.62 29.91 -14.01
N ALA A 524 -3.16 28.73 -14.35
CA ALA A 524 -3.02 27.49 -13.59
C ALA A 524 -1.80 26.65 -14.02
N SER A 525 -1.02 27.11 -15.01
CA SER A 525 0.27 26.53 -15.36
C SER A 525 1.35 27.07 -14.44
N MET A 526 2.12 26.19 -13.83
CA MET A 526 3.20 26.57 -12.91
C MET A 526 4.31 25.52 -12.87
N ILE A 527 5.50 25.98 -12.46
CA ILE A 527 6.59 25.13 -11.99
C ILE A 527 6.70 25.38 -10.48
N GLY A 528 6.62 24.32 -9.69
CA GLY A 528 6.82 24.39 -8.24
C GLY A 528 8.30 24.52 -7.88
N PRO A 529 8.63 24.91 -6.64
CA PRO A 529 10.02 24.92 -6.17
C PRO A 529 10.69 23.55 -6.37
N PRO A 530 11.89 23.49 -6.98
CA PRO A 530 12.62 22.24 -7.15
C PRO A 530 12.88 21.55 -5.82
N VAL A 531 12.70 20.24 -5.77
CA VAL A 531 12.89 19.44 -4.55
C VAL A 531 14.14 18.60 -4.68
N HIS A 532 15.13 18.89 -3.84
CA HIS A 532 16.42 18.20 -3.79
C HIS A 532 16.38 17.10 -2.74
N TYR A 533 16.69 15.88 -3.13
CA TYR A 533 16.75 14.73 -2.22
C TYR A 533 17.50 13.59 -2.89
N VAL A 534 17.69 12.49 -2.17
CA VAL A 534 18.11 11.27 -2.85
C VAL A 534 16.85 10.67 -3.46
N GLY A 535 16.82 10.46 -4.77
CA GLY A 535 15.71 9.90 -5.54
C GLY A 535 16.16 8.86 -6.58
N ASN A 536 15.19 8.29 -7.29
CA ASN A 536 15.47 7.37 -8.39
C ASN A 536 15.50 8.13 -9.72
N LEU A 537 16.31 7.67 -10.67
CA LEU A 537 16.41 8.27 -12.02
C LEU A 537 15.84 7.30 -13.05
N LYS A 538 14.74 7.71 -13.70
CA LYS A 538 14.22 7.05 -14.91
C LYS A 538 14.98 7.52 -16.14
N LYS A 539 14.80 6.80 -17.26
CA LYS A 539 15.22 7.34 -18.56
C LYS A 539 14.42 8.61 -18.84
N THR A 540 15.14 9.72 -19.04
CA THR A 540 14.60 10.95 -19.61
C THR A 540 15.00 11.02 -21.09
N TRP A 541 14.16 11.64 -21.90
CA TRP A 541 14.44 11.86 -23.31
C TRP A 541 14.61 13.33 -23.59
N ASN A 542 15.77 13.71 -24.13
CA ASN A 542 16.00 15.04 -24.68
C ASN A 542 15.52 15.05 -26.15
N PRO A 543 14.44 15.76 -26.48
CA PRO A 543 13.90 15.71 -27.83
C PRO A 543 14.76 16.47 -28.85
N SER A 544 15.74 17.26 -28.40
CA SER A 544 16.72 17.93 -29.25
C SER A 544 18.01 17.12 -29.45
N ASP A 545 18.15 15.98 -28.78
CA ASP A 545 19.23 15.03 -29.03
C ASP A 545 18.80 14.01 -30.11
N ALA A 546 19.68 13.74 -31.08
CA ALA A 546 19.34 12.90 -32.22
C ALA A 546 19.08 11.43 -31.83
N ALA A 547 19.79 10.90 -30.85
CA ALA A 547 19.64 9.52 -30.41
C ALA A 547 18.36 9.34 -29.58
N ASP A 548 18.09 10.27 -28.66
CA ASP A 548 16.83 10.27 -27.89
C ASP A 548 15.62 10.51 -28.78
N PHE A 549 15.72 11.38 -29.79
CA PHE A 549 14.64 11.60 -30.75
C PHE A 549 14.36 10.34 -31.60
N ALA A 550 15.40 9.63 -32.04
CA ALA A 550 15.24 8.35 -32.71
C ALA A 550 14.62 7.29 -31.78
N ASP A 551 15.04 7.24 -30.50
CA ASP A 551 14.43 6.37 -29.50
C ASP A 551 12.95 6.71 -29.36
N ILE A 552 12.56 7.98 -29.15
CA ILE A 552 11.16 8.44 -29.08
C ILE A 552 10.35 7.93 -30.29
N LYS A 553 10.84 8.12 -31.53
CA LYS A 553 10.14 7.70 -32.75
C LYS A 553 9.91 6.18 -32.84
N SER A 554 10.71 5.38 -32.14
CA SER A 554 10.57 3.92 -32.12
C SER A 554 9.35 3.43 -31.30
N TRP A 555 8.76 4.28 -30.45
CA TRP A 555 7.66 3.90 -29.55
C TRP A 555 6.28 3.94 -30.22
N VAL A 556 6.13 3.18 -31.30
CA VAL A 556 4.85 3.03 -32.02
C VAL A 556 3.86 2.09 -31.32
N SER A 557 4.20 1.54 -30.14
CA SER A 557 3.47 0.44 -29.48
C SER A 557 2.46 0.84 -28.39
N GLY A 558 2.21 2.13 -28.12
CA GLY A 558 1.22 2.54 -27.12
C GLY A 558 1.75 2.93 -25.74
N ASP A 559 2.98 2.52 -25.37
CA ASP A 559 3.41 2.49 -23.96
C ASP A 559 3.89 3.83 -23.38
N ALA A 560 4.38 4.78 -24.19
CA ALA A 560 5.02 6.00 -23.67
C ALA A 560 4.61 7.30 -24.35
N PHE A 561 4.60 7.32 -25.68
CA PHE A 561 4.43 8.53 -26.48
C PHE A 561 3.19 8.50 -27.37
N TRP A 562 2.48 7.37 -27.41
CA TRP A 562 1.30 7.16 -28.24
C TRP A 562 0.13 8.06 -27.85
N TRP A 563 -0.10 8.21 -26.55
CA TRP A 563 -1.14 9.07 -25.98
C TRP A 563 -0.74 10.55 -25.89
N GLY A 564 0.49 10.86 -26.33
CA GLY A 564 1.05 12.20 -26.38
C GLY A 564 2.02 12.52 -25.24
N ALA A 565 2.91 13.47 -25.52
CA ALA A 565 3.90 14.01 -24.59
C ALA A 565 4.18 15.48 -24.94
N ASP A 566 3.23 16.32 -24.56
CA ASP A 566 3.10 17.68 -25.09
C ASP A 566 4.00 18.69 -24.38
N LEU A 567 4.70 18.28 -23.32
CA LEU A 567 5.49 19.19 -22.50
C LEU A 567 6.97 18.84 -22.53
N VAL A 568 7.82 19.86 -22.53
CA VAL A 568 9.28 19.74 -22.38
C VAL A 568 9.74 20.63 -21.25
N VAL A 569 10.43 20.05 -20.27
CA VAL A 569 11.12 20.82 -19.23
C VAL A 569 12.54 21.10 -19.71
N ARG A 570 12.98 22.35 -19.61
CA ARG A 570 14.38 22.75 -19.75
C ARG A 570 14.87 23.30 -18.42
N ALA A 571 15.85 22.63 -17.82
CA ALA A 571 16.60 23.13 -16.69
C ALA A 571 17.87 23.83 -17.19
N ASN A 572 18.03 25.11 -16.89
CA ASN A 572 19.25 25.87 -17.17
C ASN A 572 20.10 25.88 -15.91
N TYR A 573 21.42 25.74 -16.06
CA TYR A 573 22.35 25.69 -14.95
C TYR A 573 23.23 26.94 -14.91
N THR A 574 23.80 27.23 -13.75
CA THR A 574 24.64 28.42 -13.54
C THR A 574 25.95 28.39 -14.33
N ASP A 575 26.36 27.23 -14.82
CA ASP A 575 27.51 27.03 -15.70
C ASP A 575 27.20 27.35 -17.19
N GLY A 576 25.99 27.81 -17.50
CA GLY A 576 25.53 28.14 -18.85
C GLY A 576 25.03 26.94 -19.66
N THR A 577 25.11 25.72 -19.12
CA THR A 577 24.57 24.52 -19.77
C THR A 577 23.07 24.36 -19.49
N SER A 578 22.41 23.44 -20.22
CA SER A 578 21.02 23.07 -19.95
C SER A 578 20.79 21.56 -20.09
N ARG A 579 19.70 21.07 -19.49
CA ARG A 579 19.15 19.73 -19.73
C ARG A 579 17.69 19.87 -20.14
N GLN A 580 17.28 19.05 -21.10
CA GLN A 580 15.88 18.96 -21.53
C GLN A 580 15.34 17.56 -21.28
N ALA A 581 14.06 17.50 -20.91
CA ALA A 581 13.35 16.25 -20.74
C ALA A 581 11.90 16.38 -21.24
N VAL A 582 11.48 15.47 -22.10
CA VAL A 582 10.07 15.30 -22.46
C VAL A 582 9.30 14.81 -21.24
N VAL A 583 8.15 15.42 -20.98
CA VAL A 583 7.19 15.00 -19.96
C VAL A 583 6.03 14.28 -20.65
N LYS A 584 5.77 13.04 -20.21
CA LYS A 584 4.79 12.13 -20.83
C LYS A 584 3.36 12.42 -20.36
N VAL A 585 2.88 13.64 -20.62
CA VAL A 585 1.49 14.07 -20.39
C VAL A 585 0.99 14.85 -21.60
N ALA A 586 -0.30 14.77 -21.91
CA ALA A 586 -0.91 15.44 -23.05
C ALA A 586 -2.26 16.07 -22.70
N PRO A 587 -2.28 17.13 -21.86
CA PRO A 587 -3.51 17.84 -21.52
C PRO A 587 -4.00 18.66 -22.72
N ARG A 588 -4.78 18.04 -23.61
CA ARG A 588 -5.29 18.64 -24.86
C ARG A 588 -6.75 19.07 -24.80
N GLY A 589 -7.42 18.86 -23.67
CA GLY A 589 -8.83 19.26 -23.49
C GLY A 589 -9.01 20.75 -23.76
N THR A 590 -10.10 21.10 -24.44
CA THR A 590 -10.48 22.49 -24.76
C THR A 590 -11.56 23.03 -23.81
N ASP A 591 -12.24 22.15 -23.09
CA ASP A 591 -13.17 22.52 -22.02
C ASP A 591 -12.40 22.78 -20.72
N PRO A 592 -12.45 24.01 -20.15
CA PRO A 592 -11.75 24.35 -18.93
C PRO A 592 -12.25 23.62 -17.68
N LEU A 593 -13.45 23.04 -17.72
CA LEU A 593 -14.00 22.22 -16.62
C LEU A 593 -13.62 20.74 -16.74
N ASN A 594 -13.06 20.33 -17.87
CA ASN A 594 -12.68 18.94 -18.11
C ASN A 594 -11.26 18.66 -17.60
N GLY A 595 -11.10 17.58 -16.84
CA GLY A 595 -9.79 17.13 -16.33
C GLY A 595 -8.74 16.89 -17.42
N SER A 596 -9.13 16.56 -18.65
CA SER A 596 -8.22 16.41 -19.80
C SER A 596 -7.58 17.73 -20.27
N SER A 597 -8.05 18.89 -19.79
CA SER A 597 -7.43 20.19 -20.07
C SER A 597 -6.28 20.55 -19.11
N HIS A 598 -6.00 19.69 -18.12
CA HIS A 598 -5.02 19.93 -17.07
C HIS A 598 -4.18 18.68 -16.79
N ALA A 599 -2.91 18.87 -16.43
CA ALA A 599 -2.05 17.77 -16.01
C ALA A 599 -1.05 18.20 -14.93
N PHE A 600 -0.87 17.33 -13.93
CA PHE A 600 0.24 17.36 -13.00
C PHE A 600 1.43 16.59 -13.57
N TRP A 601 2.63 17.10 -13.35
CA TRP A 601 3.84 16.48 -13.87
C TRP A 601 5.01 16.63 -12.91
N ALA A 602 5.96 15.69 -13.00
CA ALA A 602 7.23 15.74 -12.32
C ALA A 602 8.28 14.96 -13.12
N VAL A 603 9.54 15.40 -13.04
CA VAL A 603 10.71 14.77 -13.66
C VAL A 603 11.87 14.84 -12.68
N ASN A 604 12.54 13.71 -12.47
CA ASN A 604 13.80 13.66 -11.74
C ASN A 604 14.96 13.90 -12.69
N LEU A 605 15.81 14.88 -12.38
CA LEU A 605 17.10 15.11 -13.02
C LEU A 605 18.22 14.81 -12.03
N PRO A 606 19.43 14.43 -12.48
CA PRO A 606 20.58 14.33 -11.59
C PRO A 606 20.86 15.69 -10.93
N ASP A 607 21.04 15.68 -9.60
CA ASP A 607 21.41 16.86 -8.82
C ASP A 607 22.93 16.98 -8.73
N ASP A 608 23.54 17.19 -9.90
CA ASP A 608 24.99 17.31 -10.08
C ASP A 608 25.43 18.73 -10.47
N ARG A 609 24.48 19.65 -10.63
CA ARG A 609 24.69 21.05 -11.04
C ARG A 609 23.66 21.99 -10.42
N THR A 610 24.06 23.22 -10.19
CA THR A 610 23.19 24.26 -9.60
C THR A 610 22.23 24.80 -10.65
N LEU A 611 20.93 24.75 -10.35
CA LEU A 611 19.87 25.29 -11.20
C LEU A 611 19.94 26.82 -11.20
N ALA A 612 19.89 27.41 -12.40
CA ALA A 612 19.80 28.85 -12.61
C ALA A 612 18.38 29.29 -12.97
N SER A 613 17.63 28.49 -13.73
CA SER A 613 16.21 28.72 -14.04
C SER A 613 15.60 27.46 -14.66
N ILE A 614 14.28 27.40 -14.71
CA ILE A 614 13.55 26.30 -15.36
C ILE A 614 12.48 26.87 -16.27
N VAL A 615 12.38 26.34 -17.48
CA VAL A 615 11.34 26.69 -18.45
C VAL A 615 10.55 25.45 -18.79
N LEU A 616 9.22 25.55 -18.69
CA LEU A 616 8.29 24.55 -19.20
C LEU A 616 7.81 25.01 -20.57
N TYR A 617 8.01 24.19 -21.58
CA TYR A 617 7.51 24.42 -22.93
C TYR A 617 6.29 23.53 -23.20
N ASN A 618 5.30 24.08 -23.91
CA ASN A 618 4.25 23.33 -24.57
C ASN A 618 4.59 23.16 -26.06
N ARG A 619 4.68 21.90 -26.48
CA ARG A 619 4.79 21.46 -27.87
C ARG A 619 4.06 20.13 -28.01
N PRO A 620 2.80 20.16 -28.50
CA PRO A 620 2.05 18.95 -28.74
C PRO A 620 2.79 17.92 -29.60
N MET A 621 2.88 16.69 -29.12
CA MET A 621 3.63 15.61 -29.77
C MET A 621 3.00 14.26 -29.45
N GLU A 622 2.91 13.36 -30.42
CA GLU A 622 2.64 11.94 -30.21
C GLU A 622 3.43 11.07 -31.19
N VAL A 623 3.54 9.78 -30.89
CA VAL A 623 4.20 8.80 -31.76
C VAL A 623 3.18 7.72 -32.12
N ARG A 624 2.76 7.72 -33.39
CA ARG A 624 1.86 6.70 -33.94
C ARG A 624 2.48 6.06 -35.17
N ASN A 625 1.71 5.17 -35.80
CA ASN A 625 2.09 4.61 -37.09
C ASN A 625 2.25 5.73 -38.14
N PRO A 626 3.19 5.61 -39.10
CA PRO A 626 3.43 6.67 -40.09
C PRO A 626 2.21 7.05 -40.94
N GLY A 627 1.32 6.09 -41.20
CA GLY A 627 0.07 6.31 -41.92
C GLY A 627 -1.03 7.00 -41.10
N THR A 628 -0.83 7.20 -39.79
CA THR A 628 -1.80 7.90 -38.95
C THR A 628 -1.67 9.41 -39.13
N ASP A 629 -2.66 10.00 -39.80
CA ASP A 629 -2.73 11.44 -40.04
C ASP A 629 -3.30 12.18 -38.83
N THR A 630 -2.43 12.44 -37.85
CA THR A 630 -2.70 13.38 -36.77
C THR A 630 -1.66 14.50 -36.80
N PRO A 631 -2.04 15.75 -36.48
CA PRO A 631 -1.16 16.91 -36.61
C PRO A 631 0.05 16.86 -35.65
N TYR A 632 -0.03 16.05 -34.59
CA TYR A 632 1.01 15.93 -33.57
C TYR A 632 1.89 14.69 -33.75
N ASN A 633 1.58 13.81 -34.71
CA ASN A 633 2.33 12.59 -34.93
C ASN A 633 3.67 12.89 -35.62
N ILE A 634 4.77 12.78 -34.86
CA ILE A 634 6.10 13.04 -35.40
C ILE A 634 6.57 11.97 -36.40
N ASN A 635 5.88 10.82 -36.45
CA ASN A 635 6.11 9.77 -37.45
C ASN A 635 5.26 9.93 -38.71
N ARG A 636 4.33 10.89 -38.76
CA ARG A 636 3.44 11.10 -39.92
C ARG A 636 4.25 11.19 -41.21
N THR A 637 3.81 10.52 -42.26
CA THR A 637 4.40 10.66 -43.60
C THR A 637 4.46 12.12 -44.02
N GLY A 638 5.65 12.61 -44.38
CA GLY A 638 5.88 14.02 -44.74
C GLY A 638 6.15 14.97 -43.55
N SER A 639 6.18 14.46 -42.31
CA SER A 639 6.62 15.23 -41.15
C SER A 639 8.06 15.74 -41.35
N THR A 640 8.26 17.03 -41.19
CA THR A 640 9.59 17.69 -41.23
C THR A 640 10.21 17.85 -39.84
N VAL A 641 9.57 17.30 -38.80
CA VAL A 641 10.05 17.39 -37.42
C VAL A 641 11.24 16.46 -37.22
N THR A 642 12.35 17.04 -36.77
CA THR A 642 13.63 16.42 -36.46
C THR A 642 14.07 16.83 -35.06
N ALA A 643 15.13 16.22 -34.52
CA ALA A 643 15.71 16.66 -33.26
C ALA A 643 16.16 18.14 -33.31
N ALA A 644 16.76 18.57 -34.42
CA ALA A 644 17.32 19.91 -34.58
C ALA A 644 16.26 21.02 -34.56
N ASN A 645 15.09 20.79 -35.18
CA ASN A 645 14.00 21.76 -35.26
C ASN A 645 12.84 21.45 -34.30
N TYR A 646 13.00 20.48 -33.38
CA TYR A 646 11.93 20.11 -32.46
C TYR A 646 11.52 21.29 -31.59
N MET A 647 12.42 22.16 -31.16
CA MET A 647 12.03 23.27 -30.27
C MET A 647 11.49 24.49 -31.02
N ASP A 648 11.56 24.54 -32.36
CA ASP A 648 11.28 25.74 -33.16
C ASP A 648 9.83 26.24 -33.04
N THR A 649 8.88 25.33 -32.81
CA THR A 649 7.46 25.69 -32.61
C THR A 649 6.98 25.45 -31.18
N ALA A 650 7.90 25.26 -30.24
CA ALA A 650 7.56 25.13 -28.82
C ALA A 650 7.24 26.51 -28.24
N THR A 651 6.22 26.56 -27.38
CA THR A 651 5.78 27.80 -26.72
C THR A 651 6.09 27.73 -25.23
N VAL A 652 6.46 28.85 -24.61
CA VAL A 652 6.71 28.88 -23.16
C VAL A 652 5.39 28.82 -22.42
N ALA A 653 5.24 27.85 -21.53
CA ALA A 653 4.05 27.64 -20.72
C ALA A 653 4.19 28.14 -19.29
N ALA A 654 5.38 28.01 -18.70
CA ALA A 654 5.71 28.51 -17.37
C ALA A 654 7.22 28.69 -17.20
N ASN A 655 7.61 29.58 -16.29
CA ASN A 655 9.01 29.80 -15.90
C ASN A 655 9.15 29.73 -14.39
N TRP A 656 10.28 29.20 -13.92
CA TRP A 656 10.76 29.30 -12.55
C TRP A 656 12.11 30.04 -12.58
N PRO A 657 12.25 31.13 -11.81
CA PRO A 657 13.38 32.05 -11.91
C PRO A 657 14.69 31.48 -11.40
#